data_AF-A0A8E2EK71-F1
#
_entry.id   AF-A0A8E2EK71-F1
#
_cell.length_a   1.000
_cell.length_b   1.000
_cell.length_c   1.000
_cell.angle_alpha   90.00
_cell.angle_beta   90.00
_cell.angle_gamma   90.00
#
_symmetry.space_group_name_H-M   'P 1'
#
loop_
_entity.id
_entity.type
_entity.pdbx_description
1 polymer ?
#
loop_
_entity_poly.entity_id
_entity_poly.type
_entity_poly.pdbx_seq_one_letter_code
_entity_poly.pdbx_strand_id
1 'polypeptide(L)'
;MSGPRAKGSTTDSYAPKKRKDPPSSSSNNASKRHRPQFPSKTIPATSTSKAFPNDEISVSRFVQAREREVLALEGAMQAAKRGQMRRAFQDVPRDMRRRTASHNPRRVPGRLRSRMGREMREDNTTKLRGKSGSGVGKGSRMWIRKDGVMKKVQKRKEKGEKGREKGKKRKGEDCNRNSVGAKDTTKSDLTKDEKDALAQRIQNRKPRVKHSTSLATPPTPPARFRKRQINKSWLPTHMFHTKRAHMTPPSQPLWRFALPLTPTAKSYRPTHRANTLRGAIAWDMSYIATIGLEGVEGSITGLLKSLGVGDGVDEEIWEDRGKGKKWRDGVRVWDGWIFDLDAWPEGIAPATVIWCTQEKNGTMSSEQPPGTSKNKREKRRVFIRTHPAGFPHLWGKASKLAKVQKPAVSIEDLRFEIGSIVVSGPGATEALNSALWPSPSLEGQEHSPDSPETVWKTLASLTNPGSLPLNALLGFNISDPRLHHPPRTVAVQYDTTSQSQLTRTLAFWPIDKTQSPPAIFDRNVRLASSRSLPSQQSINRRKRAAIPGDYPEPRSTDPQIPVLLYASREAGSWTLLLPWKCVLPVWRALMYYPLSTGGNPKFGGLKEVRQLAFEDSRPWFPGDYPGTRAGWAWELQERLAREKEWAKRPPGKRINWESVDLGNGRKGELGRGWACDWENIAPQDEGQDPQDSTIDPQFSPFQHLPSRIASEFFSPRGFHDPKGVAQVFNIDSYLFTVKLTLLARGVPTPCARIYRLPTTNPDLRARWLSLIPSSESLSQSKNKSSKPLPRLPKNAPSHLRRRALAASLLEPVVLPKVIPQPGHKDYPFVPDKVDLIGFVTTGNFNLGEGKGTAVANLVVAKVFEQERGDGKGKMQEKFLCIVREAGQSVGRLARWEAT
;
A
#
# COMPACT_ATOMS: atom_id res chain seq x y z
N MET A 1 43.62 -53.48 -31.36
CA MET A 1 43.08 -54.13 -32.57
C MET A 1 41.57 -54.09 -32.45
N SER A 2 40.76 -53.57 -33.38
CA SER A 2 41.04 -52.93 -34.70
C SER A 2 39.85 -52.01 -35.05
N GLY A 3 40.08 -50.90 -35.76
CA GLY A 3 39.01 -50.20 -36.51
C GLY A 3 38.72 -50.88 -37.86
N PRO A 4 38.03 -50.25 -38.85
CA PRO A 4 38.03 -48.79 -39.09
C PRO A 4 36.76 -48.10 -39.67
N ARG A 5 36.75 -46.76 -39.53
CA ARG A 5 36.31 -45.64 -40.42
C ARG A 5 35.38 -45.87 -41.65
N ALA A 6 34.38 -44.98 -41.80
CA ALA A 6 34.24 -43.89 -42.82
C ALA A 6 32.94 -43.07 -42.51
N LYS A 7 32.86 -41.72 -42.47
CA LYS A 7 33.06 -40.62 -43.47
C LYS A 7 32.10 -40.65 -44.68
N GLY A 8 31.28 -39.59 -44.86
CA GLY A 8 30.53 -39.34 -46.12
C GLY A 8 29.49 -38.21 -46.07
N SER A 9 29.26 -37.54 -47.22
CA SER A 9 28.31 -36.43 -47.44
C SER A 9 27.89 -36.44 -48.94
N THR A 10 26.99 -35.62 -49.51
CA THR A 10 26.52 -34.25 -49.18
C THR A 10 25.13 -33.99 -49.82
N THR A 11 24.81 -32.73 -50.19
CA THR A 11 23.87 -32.27 -51.25
C THR A 11 22.35 -32.52 -51.18
N ASP A 12 21.62 -31.42 -50.98
CA ASP A 12 20.49 -30.87 -51.77
C ASP A 12 19.40 -31.76 -52.40
N SER A 13 18.12 -31.43 -52.15
CA SER A 13 17.36 -30.49 -53.03
C SER A 13 15.82 -30.48 -52.82
N TYR A 14 15.17 -29.45 -53.38
CA TYR A 14 13.73 -29.24 -53.62
C TYR A 14 12.74 -28.87 -52.47
N ALA A 15 11.92 -27.86 -52.79
CA ALA A 15 10.86 -27.29 -51.96
C ALA A 15 9.47 -27.84 -52.34
N PRO A 16 8.41 -27.55 -51.55
CA PRO A 16 7.30 -26.82 -52.19
C PRO A 16 6.50 -25.80 -51.32
N LYS A 17 5.99 -24.79 -52.04
CA LYS A 17 4.69 -24.07 -51.93
C LYS A 17 4.20 -23.51 -50.57
N LYS A 18 4.01 -22.18 -50.56
CA LYS A 18 3.30 -21.40 -49.53
C LYS A 18 1.79 -21.72 -49.47
N ARG A 19 1.20 -21.75 -48.27
CA ARG A 19 -0.23 -21.50 -48.01
C ARG A 19 -0.42 -20.15 -47.29
N LYS A 20 -1.63 -19.59 -47.35
CA LYS A 20 -2.01 -18.27 -46.79
C LYS A 20 -2.46 -18.41 -45.33
N ASP A 21 -2.06 -17.45 -44.49
CA ASP A 21 -2.62 -17.24 -43.15
C ASP A 21 -3.79 -16.22 -43.17
N PRO A 22 -4.74 -16.30 -42.22
CA PRO A 22 -5.99 -15.52 -42.24
C PRO A 22 -5.85 -14.10 -41.64
N PRO A 23 -6.79 -13.18 -41.95
CA PRO A 23 -6.80 -11.84 -41.37
C PRO A 23 -7.40 -11.86 -39.95
N SER A 24 -6.65 -11.35 -38.95
CA SER A 24 -7.22 -11.04 -37.64
C SER A 24 -7.15 -9.54 -37.35
N SER A 25 -8.34 -8.93 -37.29
CA SER A 25 -8.54 -7.54 -36.87
C SER A 25 -8.68 -7.46 -35.35
N SER A 26 -7.74 -6.82 -34.66
CA SER A 26 -7.98 -6.30 -33.30
C SER A 26 -7.19 -5.02 -33.03
N SER A 27 -7.91 -3.93 -32.81
CA SER A 27 -7.40 -2.56 -32.73
C SER A 27 -6.89 -2.21 -31.32
N ASN A 28 -5.80 -2.84 -30.90
CA ASN A 28 -5.15 -2.56 -29.61
C ASN A 28 -4.34 -1.24 -29.62
N ASN A 29 -5.06 -0.12 -29.56
CA ASN A 29 -4.50 1.23 -29.57
C ASN A 29 -3.91 1.66 -28.20
N ALA A 30 -2.97 0.87 -27.69
CA ALA A 30 -2.19 1.19 -26.51
C ALA A 30 -0.98 2.05 -26.90
N SER A 31 -0.96 3.33 -26.51
CA SER A 31 0.17 4.24 -26.77
C SER A 31 1.43 3.81 -25.99
N LYS A 32 2.18 2.87 -26.56
CA LYS A 32 3.51 2.50 -26.09
C LYS A 32 4.36 3.77 -26.10
N ARG A 33 4.67 4.29 -24.91
CA ARG A 33 5.62 5.38 -24.75
C ARG A 33 6.95 4.92 -25.34
N HIS A 34 7.26 5.36 -26.55
CA HIS A 34 8.58 5.26 -27.12
C HIS A 34 9.57 5.80 -26.08
N ARG A 35 10.39 4.91 -25.52
CA ARG A 35 11.79 5.29 -25.32
C ARG A 35 12.27 5.80 -26.68
N PRO A 36 13.22 6.74 -26.76
CA PRO A 36 14.13 6.71 -27.88
C PRO A 36 14.76 5.32 -27.84
N GLN A 37 14.24 4.41 -28.65
CA GLN A 37 14.98 3.23 -29.05
C GLN A 37 16.27 3.81 -29.65
N PHE A 38 17.41 3.22 -29.30
CA PHE A 38 18.51 3.32 -30.24
C PHE A 38 17.94 2.81 -31.56
N PRO A 39 18.03 3.59 -32.66
CA PRO A 39 17.49 3.18 -33.94
C PRO A 39 17.98 1.76 -34.21
N SER A 40 17.09 0.89 -34.70
CA SER A 40 17.50 -0.47 -35.05
C SER A 40 18.70 -0.35 -35.98
N LYS A 41 19.79 -1.04 -35.67
CA LYS A 41 21.02 -0.97 -36.48
C LYS A 41 20.74 -1.38 -37.94
N THR A 42 19.68 -2.15 -38.14
CA THR A 42 19.08 -2.50 -39.42
C THR A 42 17.90 -1.55 -39.68
N ILE A 43 18.01 -0.74 -40.74
CA ILE A 43 16.87 -0.10 -41.39
C ILE A 43 16.37 -1.11 -42.44
N PRO A 44 15.09 -1.54 -42.41
CA PRO A 44 14.59 -2.49 -43.40
C PRO A 44 14.45 -1.79 -44.76
N ALA A 45 15.18 -2.30 -45.76
CA ALA A 45 15.10 -1.79 -47.13
C ALA A 45 13.77 -2.19 -47.80
N THR A 46 13.19 -1.26 -48.55
CA THR A 46 11.98 -1.47 -49.35
C THR A 46 12.36 -1.89 -50.77
N SER A 47 11.65 -2.85 -51.35
CA SER A 47 11.92 -3.29 -52.73
C SER A 47 11.70 -2.14 -53.73
N THR A 48 12.71 -1.86 -54.55
CA THR A 48 12.74 -0.75 -55.52
C THR A 48 12.14 -1.11 -56.88
N SER A 49 11.47 -2.25 -57.03
CA SER A 49 10.97 -2.73 -58.34
C SER A 49 9.96 -1.80 -59.04
N LYS A 50 9.34 -0.85 -58.30
CA LYS A 50 8.45 0.17 -58.86
C LYS A 50 9.15 1.49 -59.25
N ALA A 51 10.45 1.60 -59.00
CA ALA A 51 11.23 2.82 -59.28
C ALA A 51 11.80 2.88 -60.71
N PHE A 52 11.83 1.74 -61.42
CA PHE A 52 12.42 1.57 -62.75
C PHE A 52 11.34 1.19 -63.78
N PRO A 53 10.52 2.15 -64.27
CA PRO A 53 9.75 1.92 -65.48
C PRO A 53 10.71 1.86 -66.67
N ASN A 54 10.71 0.74 -67.41
CA ASN A 54 11.45 0.56 -68.67
C ASN A 54 12.99 0.76 -68.53
N ASP A 55 13.59 0.28 -67.43
CA ASP A 55 15.02 0.41 -67.09
C ASP A 55 15.57 1.86 -66.97
N GLU A 56 14.74 2.88 -67.17
CA GLU A 56 15.08 4.28 -66.91
C GLU A 56 14.89 4.65 -65.42
N ILE A 57 15.86 5.37 -64.85
CA ILE A 57 15.81 5.81 -63.45
C ILE A 57 14.95 7.07 -63.27
N SER A 58 13.67 6.88 -62.96
CA SER A 58 12.80 7.99 -62.56
C SER A 58 13.18 8.49 -61.15
N VAL A 59 13.95 9.58 -61.08
CA VAL A 59 14.47 10.16 -59.82
C VAL A 59 13.35 10.38 -58.79
N SER A 60 12.19 10.88 -59.20
CA SER A 60 11.05 11.10 -58.30
C SER A 60 10.50 9.80 -57.71
N ARG A 61 10.33 8.75 -58.51
CA ARG A 61 9.86 7.42 -58.05
C ARG A 61 10.91 6.72 -57.19
N PHE A 62 12.19 6.87 -57.52
CA PHE A 62 13.30 6.32 -56.74
C PHE A 62 13.42 6.98 -55.35
N VAL A 63 13.33 8.31 -55.29
CA VAL A 63 13.32 9.05 -54.01
C VAL A 63 12.08 8.70 -53.20
N GLN A 64 10.89 8.61 -53.80
CA GLN A 64 9.67 8.17 -53.09
C GLN A 64 9.78 6.73 -52.56
N ALA A 65 10.36 5.80 -53.31
CA ALA A 65 10.58 4.43 -52.86
C ALA A 65 11.52 4.34 -51.64
N ARG A 66 12.53 5.22 -51.56
CA ARG A 66 13.51 5.28 -50.46
C ARG A 66 13.25 6.36 -49.41
N GLU A 67 12.19 7.16 -49.54
CA GLU A 67 11.88 8.28 -48.63
C GLU A 67 11.86 7.82 -47.16
N ARG A 68 11.23 6.68 -46.89
CA ARG A 68 11.16 6.09 -45.54
C ARG A 68 12.52 5.68 -44.98
N GLU A 69 13.44 5.22 -45.83
CA GLU A 69 14.80 4.85 -45.45
C GLU A 69 15.64 6.09 -45.13
N VAL A 70 15.54 7.12 -45.99
CA VAL A 70 16.23 8.41 -45.80
C VAL A 70 15.74 9.10 -44.54
N LEU A 71 14.43 9.19 -44.32
CA LEU A 71 13.85 9.75 -43.08
C LEU A 71 14.20 8.93 -41.83
N ALA A 72 14.27 7.59 -41.94
CA ALA A 72 14.71 6.74 -40.85
C ALA A 72 16.20 6.94 -40.51
N LEU A 73 17.05 7.08 -41.53
CA LEU A 73 18.49 7.36 -41.38
C LEU A 73 18.72 8.76 -40.79
N GLU A 74 18.02 9.78 -41.30
CA GLU A 74 18.10 11.14 -40.76
C GLU A 74 17.63 11.18 -39.30
N GLY A 75 16.49 10.55 -39.00
CA GLY A 75 16.00 10.39 -37.63
C GLY A 75 17.00 9.66 -36.72
N ALA A 76 17.69 8.64 -37.23
CA ALA A 76 18.76 7.93 -36.53
C ALA A 76 19.98 8.82 -36.27
N MET A 77 20.43 9.60 -37.26
CA MET A 77 21.53 10.56 -37.13
C MET A 77 21.19 11.68 -36.14
N GLN A 78 20.00 12.26 -36.22
CA GLN A 78 19.50 13.24 -35.26
C GLN A 78 19.43 12.65 -33.84
N ALA A 79 18.98 11.40 -33.68
CA ALA A 79 18.95 10.71 -32.39
C ALA A 79 20.36 10.44 -31.84
N ALA A 80 21.32 10.06 -32.69
CA ALA A 80 22.72 9.88 -32.33
C ALA A 80 23.37 11.20 -31.88
N LYS A 81 23.17 12.29 -32.62
CA LYS A 81 23.64 13.64 -32.27
C LYS A 81 23.06 14.10 -30.92
N ARG A 82 21.75 13.93 -30.70
CA ARG A 82 21.09 14.16 -29.40
C ARG A 82 21.61 13.26 -28.28
N GLY A 83 22.16 12.08 -28.59
CA GLY A 83 22.81 11.17 -27.65
C GLY A 83 24.24 11.56 -27.29
N GLN A 84 25.00 12.13 -28.23
CA GLN A 84 26.31 12.73 -27.97
C GLN A 84 26.21 13.97 -27.09
N MET A 85 25.20 14.83 -27.32
CA MET A 85 24.91 16.01 -26.49
C MET A 85 24.51 15.71 -25.04
N ARG A 86 24.30 14.43 -24.67
CA ARG A 86 23.95 14.01 -23.31
C ARG A 86 25.15 13.41 -22.59
N ARG A 87 25.48 13.97 -21.42
CA ARG A 87 26.49 13.41 -20.50
C ARG A 87 26.10 11.99 -20.07
N ALA A 88 27.07 11.11 -19.87
CA ALA A 88 26.88 9.70 -19.51
C ALA A 88 25.95 9.47 -18.30
N PHE A 89 26.01 10.34 -17.28
CA PHE A 89 25.13 10.22 -16.11
C PHE A 89 23.66 10.59 -16.38
N GLN A 90 23.38 11.28 -17.50
CA GLN A 90 22.03 11.62 -17.95
C GLN A 90 21.38 10.51 -18.80
N ASP A 91 22.14 9.55 -19.33
CA ASP A 91 21.59 8.40 -20.06
C ASP A 91 20.77 7.48 -19.15
N VAL A 92 21.07 7.50 -17.86
CA VAL A 92 20.33 6.80 -16.81
C VAL A 92 18.89 7.36 -16.67
N PRO A 93 17.85 6.50 -16.55
CA PRO A 93 16.46 6.93 -16.31
C PRO A 93 16.33 7.86 -15.10
N ARG A 94 15.40 8.83 -15.14
CA ARG A 94 15.27 9.90 -14.14
C ARG A 94 15.29 9.37 -12.69
N ASP A 95 14.54 8.31 -12.41
CA ASP A 95 14.41 7.70 -11.07
C ASP A 95 15.72 7.03 -10.58
N MET A 96 16.59 6.61 -11.49
CA MET A 96 17.90 6.02 -11.22
C MET A 96 19.03 7.06 -11.17
N ARG A 97 18.83 8.30 -11.65
CA ARG A 97 19.85 9.36 -11.60
C ARG A 97 20.22 9.72 -10.16
N ARG A 98 21.47 10.14 -9.94
CA ARG A 98 21.98 10.54 -8.60
C ARG A 98 22.71 11.87 -8.74
N ARG A 99 22.42 12.85 -7.87
CA ARG A 99 23.05 14.19 -7.92
C ARG A 99 24.58 14.13 -7.85
N THR A 100 25.13 13.21 -7.04
CA THR A 100 26.58 13.00 -6.91
C THR A 100 27.22 12.30 -8.11
N ALA A 101 26.48 12.00 -9.17
CA ALA A 101 27.01 11.40 -10.40
C ALA A 101 27.63 12.42 -11.36
N SER A 102 27.71 13.71 -11.01
CA SER A 102 28.55 14.67 -11.75
C SER A 102 30.05 14.52 -11.40
N HIS A 103 30.38 14.25 -10.15
CA HIS A 103 31.76 14.24 -9.64
C HIS A 103 32.24 12.86 -9.13
N ASN A 104 31.44 11.80 -9.28
CA ASN A 104 31.80 10.46 -8.79
C ASN A 104 31.36 9.34 -9.75
N PRO A 105 32.26 8.79 -10.59
CA PRO A 105 31.96 7.71 -11.54
C PRO A 105 31.36 6.44 -10.91
N ARG A 106 31.60 6.17 -9.63
CA ARG A 106 31.04 4.99 -8.97
C ARG A 106 29.52 5.09 -8.74
N ARG A 107 28.91 6.24 -9.04
CA ARG A 107 27.46 6.50 -8.92
C ARG A 107 26.66 6.22 -10.20
N VAL A 108 27.32 5.89 -11.32
CA VAL A 108 26.67 5.37 -12.53
C VAL A 108 26.88 3.85 -12.69
N PRO A 109 26.02 3.15 -13.46
CA PRO A 109 26.19 1.73 -13.80
C PRO A 109 27.56 1.44 -14.43
N GLY A 110 28.09 0.23 -14.23
CA GLY A 110 29.43 -0.18 -14.68
C GLY A 110 29.75 0.22 -16.13
N ARG A 111 28.86 -0.13 -17.05
CA ARG A 111 28.97 0.18 -18.50
C ARG A 111 29.10 1.66 -18.86
N LEU A 112 28.69 2.59 -17.99
CA LEU A 112 28.78 4.03 -18.23
C LEU A 112 29.99 4.69 -17.52
N ARG A 113 30.75 3.94 -16.71
CA ARG A 113 31.86 4.49 -15.91
C ARG A 113 33.06 4.89 -16.76
N SER A 114 33.32 4.18 -17.85
CA SER A 114 34.38 4.50 -18.81
C SER A 114 34.08 5.80 -19.55
N ARG A 115 32.88 5.91 -20.16
CA ARG A 115 32.38 7.15 -20.81
C ARG A 115 32.43 8.33 -19.85
N MET A 116 31.81 8.21 -18.68
CA MET A 116 31.83 9.27 -17.66
C MET A 116 33.25 9.61 -17.18
N GLY A 117 34.14 8.62 -17.06
CA GLY A 117 35.53 8.84 -16.68
C GLY A 117 36.36 9.57 -17.74
N ARG A 118 35.93 9.52 -19.01
CA ARG A 118 36.47 10.30 -20.13
C ARG A 118 35.91 11.73 -20.11
N GLU A 119 34.58 11.88 -20.10
CA GLU A 119 33.89 13.18 -19.97
C GLU A 119 34.41 13.99 -18.78
N MET A 120 34.62 13.35 -17.62
CA MET A 120 35.17 14.01 -16.44
C MET A 120 36.62 14.49 -16.57
N ARG A 121 37.43 13.91 -17.47
CA ARG A 121 38.80 14.38 -17.77
C ARG A 121 38.75 15.54 -18.75
N GLU A 122 37.92 15.43 -19.79
CA GLU A 122 37.67 16.51 -20.75
C GLU A 122 37.15 17.77 -20.05
N ASP A 123 36.23 17.61 -19.08
CA ASP A 123 35.69 18.70 -18.26
C ASP A 123 36.61 19.18 -17.11
N ASN A 124 37.83 18.61 -16.95
CA ASN A 124 38.74 18.86 -15.82
C ASN A 124 38.09 18.75 -14.41
N THR A 125 37.03 17.95 -14.27
CA THR A 125 36.25 17.87 -13.02
C THR A 125 37.05 17.28 -11.86
N THR A 126 37.08 18.00 -10.74
CA THR A 126 37.74 17.56 -9.51
C THR A 126 37.09 16.28 -8.95
N LYS A 127 37.80 15.16 -9.11
CA LYS A 127 37.38 13.85 -8.61
C LYS A 127 37.47 13.83 -7.08
N LEU A 128 36.38 14.19 -6.41
CA LEU A 128 36.21 13.95 -4.98
C LEU A 128 36.23 12.43 -4.71
N ARG A 129 37.44 11.89 -4.48
CA ARG A 129 37.65 10.62 -3.76
C ARG A 129 37.06 10.80 -2.37
N GLY A 130 35.77 10.49 -2.25
CA GLY A 130 35.05 10.71 -1.01
C GLY A 130 35.70 9.97 0.16
N LYS A 131 36.39 10.74 1.02
CA LYS A 131 36.38 10.50 2.47
C LYS A 131 34.90 10.50 2.85
N SER A 132 34.29 9.32 2.82
CA SER A 132 32.85 9.11 2.78
C SER A 132 32.22 9.40 4.14
N GLY A 133 32.08 10.70 4.45
CA GLY A 133 31.58 11.17 5.73
C GLY A 133 32.23 10.44 6.90
N SER A 134 33.58 10.41 6.96
CA SER A 134 34.27 9.81 8.11
C SER A 134 33.68 10.43 9.37
N GLY A 135 33.23 9.56 10.30
CA GLY A 135 32.21 9.90 11.31
C GLY A 135 32.58 10.99 12.33
N VAL A 136 33.75 11.59 12.18
CA VAL A 136 34.32 12.68 12.97
C VAL A 136 33.49 13.97 12.86
N GLY A 137 32.92 14.27 11.69
CA GLY A 137 32.18 15.53 11.45
C GLY A 137 33.07 16.76 11.28
N LYS A 138 32.46 17.94 11.11
CA LYS A 138 33.14 19.26 11.08
C LYS A 138 32.93 20.02 12.40
N GLY A 139 33.81 20.96 12.73
CA GLY A 139 33.74 21.83 13.91
C GLY A 139 34.15 21.15 15.23
N SER A 140 33.90 21.81 16.37
CA SER A 140 34.33 21.40 17.73
C SER A 140 34.03 19.92 18.08
N ARG A 141 32.88 19.38 17.62
CA ARG A 141 32.51 17.96 17.79
C ARG A 141 33.48 16.95 17.13
N MET A 142 34.41 17.42 16.29
CA MET A 142 35.48 16.60 15.72
C MET A 142 36.45 16.08 16.79
N TRP A 143 36.80 16.89 17.78
CA TRP A 143 37.78 16.52 18.81
C TRP A 143 37.26 15.39 19.71
N ILE A 144 36.05 15.54 20.27
CA ILE A 144 35.36 14.51 21.08
C ILE A 144 35.26 13.16 20.35
N ARG A 145 35.07 13.19 19.01
CA ARG A 145 35.01 11.98 18.18
C ARG A 145 36.38 11.45 17.76
N LYS A 146 37.41 12.30 17.64
CA LYS A 146 38.81 11.85 17.53
C LYS A 146 39.20 11.12 18.81
N ASP A 147 39.00 11.72 19.99
CA ASP A 147 39.31 11.07 21.29
C ASP A 147 38.58 9.73 21.45
N GLY A 148 37.26 9.68 21.21
CA GLY A 148 36.50 8.42 21.25
C GLY A 148 36.91 7.37 20.20
N VAL A 149 37.58 7.78 19.11
CA VAL A 149 38.21 6.87 18.12
C VAL A 149 39.61 6.46 18.58
N MET A 150 40.41 7.38 19.09
CA MET A 150 41.75 7.12 19.64
C MET A 150 41.67 6.14 20.79
N LYS A 151 40.80 6.36 21.78
CA LYS A 151 40.52 5.40 22.88
C LYS A 151 40.06 4.03 22.36
N LYS A 152 39.36 3.95 21.22
CA LYS A 152 39.00 2.67 20.57
C LYS A 152 40.15 2.02 19.79
N VAL A 153 41.06 2.81 19.24
CA VAL A 153 42.27 2.31 18.56
C VAL A 153 43.26 1.83 19.61
N GLN A 154 43.47 2.56 20.70
CA GLN A 154 44.28 2.16 21.85
C GLN A 154 43.77 0.84 22.44
N LYS A 155 42.49 0.75 22.78
CA LYS A 155 41.83 -0.48 23.26
C LYS A 155 41.80 -1.64 22.25
N ARG A 156 42.14 -1.38 20.97
CA ARG A 156 42.37 -2.41 19.93
C ARG A 156 43.84 -2.79 19.81
N LYS A 157 44.78 -1.85 19.96
CA LYS A 157 46.21 -2.11 20.08
C LYS A 157 46.47 -2.97 21.32
N GLU A 158 46.01 -2.54 22.49
CA GLU A 158 46.07 -3.31 23.75
C GLU A 158 45.52 -4.74 23.59
N LYS A 159 44.40 -4.92 22.88
CA LYS A 159 43.85 -6.26 22.60
C LYS A 159 44.66 -7.06 21.58
N GLY A 160 45.29 -6.39 20.61
CA GLY A 160 46.16 -7.00 19.61
C GLY A 160 47.52 -7.40 20.21
N GLU A 161 48.08 -6.57 21.08
CA GLU A 161 49.30 -6.81 21.86
C GLU A 161 49.07 -7.96 22.84
N LYS A 162 48.02 -7.92 23.69
CA LYS A 162 47.65 -9.06 24.55
C LYS A 162 47.32 -10.34 23.77
N GLY A 163 46.87 -10.21 22.52
CA GLY A 163 46.70 -11.34 21.60
C GLY A 163 48.03 -11.87 21.06
N ARG A 164 48.99 -11.00 20.74
CA ARG A 164 50.35 -11.33 20.30
C ARG A 164 51.20 -11.90 21.44
N GLU A 165 51.07 -11.41 22.67
CA GLU A 165 51.70 -11.98 23.86
C GLU A 165 51.18 -13.39 24.15
N LYS A 166 49.85 -13.59 24.15
CA LYS A 166 49.26 -14.94 24.27
C LYS A 166 49.64 -15.86 23.10
N GLY A 167 49.85 -15.31 21.91
CA GLY A 167 50.36 -16.04 20.75
C GLY A 167 51.86 -16.36 20.80
N LYS A 168 52.68 -15.53 21.46
CA LYS A 168 54.10 -15.78 21.71
C LYS A 168 54.32 -16.78 22.84
N LYS A 169 53.58 -16.67 23.97
CA LYS A 169 53.63 -17.69 25.04
C LYS A 169 53.28 -19.08 24.52
N ARG A 170 52.20 -19.21 23.73
CA ARG A 170 51.83 -20.45 23.01
C ARG A 170 52.81 -20.93 21.92
N LYS A 171 53.94 -20.27 21.71
CA LYS A 171 55.02 -20.69 20.82
C LYS A 171 56.38 -20.81 21.52
N GLY A 172 56.43 -20.60 22.84
CA GLY A 172 57.64 -20.75 23.66
C GLY A 172 57.51 -21.79 24.79
N GLU A 173 56.30 -22.30 25.03
CA GLU A 173 56.03 -23.38 26.00
C GLU A 173 55.64 -24.65 25.22
N ASP A 174 56.64 -25.33 24.67
CA ASP A 174 56.52 -26.71 24.16
C ASP A 174 57.78 -27.53 24.54
N CYS A 175 58.21 -27.37 25.79
CA CYS A 175 59.20 -28.22 26.43
C CYS A 175 59.07 -28.24 27.97
N ASN A 176 58.85 -29.45 28.49
CA ASN A 176 59.03 -29.92 29.87
C ASN A 176 57.90 -29.72 30.93
N ARG A 177 57.89 -30.65 31.90
CA ARG A 177 56.81 -30.97 32.86
C ARG A 177 57.00 -30.35 34.26
N ASN A 178 55.87 -30.27 34.98
CA ASN A 178 55.69 -30.29 36.45
C ASN A 178 56.32 -29.18 37.32
N SER A 179 55.47 -28.39 37.99
CA SER A 179 55.54 -28.09 39.45
C SER A 179 54.33 -27.25 39.91
N VAL A 180 54.16 -27.09 41.23
CA VAL A 180 52.93 -26.66 41.93
C VAL A 180 53.14 -25.35 42.71
N GLY A 181 52.09 -24.52 42.86
CA GLY A 181 52.02 -23.32 43.75
C GLY A 181 51.47 -22.08 43.01
N ALA A 182 50.33 -21.44 43.37
CA ALA A 182 49.99 -20.71 44.60
C ALA A 182 50.90 -19.46 44.79
N LYS A 183 50.47 -18.19 44.89
CA LYS A 183 49.16 -17.48 45.09
C LYS A 183 49.13 -16.20 44.22
N ASP A 184 48.02 -15.83 43.56
CA ASP A 184 46.94 -14.91 44.01
C ASP A 184 47.42 -13.43 44.13
N THR A 185 46.96 -12.44 43.36
CA THR A 185 45.60 -11.85 43.26
C THR A 185 45.56 -10.87 42.04
N THR A 186 44.54 -10.08 41.66
CA THR A 186 43.07 -10.02 41.92
C THR A 186 42.36 -9.42 40.67
N LYS A 187 41.53 -10.19 39.96
CA LYS A 187 40.36 -9.72 39.15
C LYS A 187 39.64 -10.94 38.54
N SER A 188 38.42 -11.20 39.02
CA SER A 188 37.60 -12.37 38.75
C SER A 188 37.53 -12.78 37.26
N ASP A 189 38.31 -13.80 36.90
CA ASP A 189 38.21 -14.48 35.61
C ASP A 189 37.39 -15.76 35.82
N LEU A 190 36.08 -15.68 35.57
CA LEU A 190 35.16 -16.83 35.70
C LEU A 190 35.74 -18.06 34.98
N THR A 191 35.65 -19.25 35.57
CA THR A 191 36.23 -20.46 34.97
C THR A 191 35.57 -20.80 33.63
N LYS A 192 36.16 -21.73 32.86
CA LYS A 192 35.54 -22.16 31.60
C LYS A 192 34.19 -22.81 31.88
N ASP A 193 34.10 -23.62 32.92
CA ASP A 193 32.88 -24.30 33.35
C ASP A 193 31.86 -23.33 33.96
N GLU A 194 32.27 -22.25 34.63
CA GLU A 194 31.36 -21.16 35.03
C GLU A 194 30.87 -20.34 33.82
N LYS A 195 31.71 -20.12 32.80
CA LYS A 195 31.32 -19.44 31.56
C LYS A 195 30.39 -20.33 30.73
N ASP A 196 30.60 -21.63 30.72
CA ASP A 196 29.74 -22.61 30.04
C ASP A 196 28.44 -22.87 30.85
N ALA A 197 28.48 -22.87 32.19
CA ALA A 197 27.29 -22.86 33.06
C ALA A 197 26.50 -21.54 32.97
N LEU A 198 27.18 -20.40 32.79
CA LEU A 198 26.54 -19.12 32.49
C LEU A 198 25.95 -19.11 31.08
N ALA A 199 26.62 -19.74 30.10
CA ALA A 199 26.08 -19.94 28.75
C ALA A 199 24.88 -20.90 28.74
N GLN A 200 24.87 -21.94 29.59
CA GLN A 200 23.73 -22.82 29.84
C GLN A 200 22.60 -22.09 30.60
N ARG A 201 22.91 -21.18 31.55
CA ARG A 201 21.92 -20.24 32.13
C ARG A 201 21.37 -19.24 31.09
N ILE A 202 22.12 -18.96 30.02
CA ILE A 202 21.72 -18.11 28.89
C ILE A 202 21.01 -18.92 27.79
N GLN A 203 21.12 -20.25 27.76
CA GLN A 203 20.19 -21.08 27.00
C GLN A 203 18.77 -20.82 27.50
N ASN A 204 17.81 -20.85 26.56
CA ASN A 204 16.48 -20.32 26.79
C ASN A 204 15.72 -21.13 27.86
N ARG A 205 15.84 -20.76 29.15
CA ARG A 205 14.79 -21.04 30.13
C ARG A 205 13.48 -20.58 29.49
N LYS A 206 12.54 -21.51 29.27
CA LYS A 206 11.18 -21.20 28.78
C LYS A 206 10.67 -20.03 29.63
N PRO A 207 10.47 -18.82 29.06
CA PRO A 207 10.18 -17.66 29.89
C PRO A 207 8.87 -17.93 30.61
N ARG A 208 8.88 -17.86 31.94
CA ARG A 208 7.66 -18.04 32.76
C ARG A 208 6.64 -17.03 32.26
N VAL A 209 5.59 -17.51 31.60
CA VAL A 209 4.59 -16.67 30.95
C VAL A 209 3.78 -15.99 32.05
N LYS A 210 4.11 -14.73 32.33
CA LYS A 210 3.15 -13.82 32.96
C LYS A 210 2.13 -13.50 31.87
N HIS A 211 1.00 -14.19 31.89
CA HIS A 211 -0.18 -13.87 31.08
C HIS A 211 -0.68 -12.49 31.52
N SER A 212 -0.10 -11.45 30.94
CA SER A 212 -0.17 -10.09 31.48
C SER A 212 -1.11 -9.24 30.63
N THR A 213 -2.21 -8.79 31.22
CA THR A 213 -3.10 -7.76 30.68
C THR A 213 -2.44 -6.37 30.55
N SER A 214 -1.12 -6.27 30.73
CA SER A 214 -0.33 -5.07 30.50
C SER A 214 -0.03 -4.86 29.02
N LEU A 215 -0.13 -3.62 28.55
CA LEU A 215 0.36 -3.23 27.23
C LEU A 215 1.85 -3.56 27.05
N ALA A 216 2.21 -4.03 25.86
CA ALA A 216 3.59 -4.36 25.53
C ALA A 216 4.47 -3.10 25.45
N THR A 217 5.72 -3.24 25.88
CA THR A 217 6.74 -2.18 25.76
C THR A 217 7.54 -2.34 24.46
N PRO A 218 7.87 -1.24 23.76
CA PRO A 218 8.70 -1.31 22.55
C PRO A 218 10.11 -1.85 22.83
N PRO A 219 10.73 -2.58 21.89
CA PRO A 219 12.03 -3.21 22.09
C PRO A 219 13.12 -2.17 22.30
N THR A 220 13.94 -2.33 23.36
CA THR A 220 14.96 -1.34 23.74
C THR A 220 15.93 -1.08 22.59
N PRO A 221 15.99 0.15 22.02
CA PRO A 221 16.86 0.40 20.89
C PRO A 221 18.33 0.50 21.31
N PRO A 222 19.29 0.34 20.37
CA PRO A 222 20.71 0.55 20.62
C PRO A 222 20.96 1.93 21.24
N ALA A 223 21.87 2.03 22.22
CA ALA A 223 22.06 3.22 23.07
C ALA A 223 22.08 4.56 22.30
N ARG A 224 22.78 4.62 21.15
CA ARG A 224 22.86 5.80 20.27
C ARG A 224 21.51 6.33 19.71
N PHE A 225 20.45 5.52 19.78
CA PHE A 225 19.11 5.83 19.28
C PHE A 225 18.07 5.97 20.39
N ARG A 226 18.36 5.59 21.65
CA ARG A 226 17.42 5.71 22.79
C ARG A 226 16.88 7.14 22.95
N LYS A 227 17.77 8.14 23.02
CA LYS A 227 17.38 9.57 23.09
C LYS A 227 16.57 10.08 21.88
N ARG A 228 16.47 9.32 20.78
CA ARG A 228 15.69 9.67 19.57
C ARG A 228 14.34 8.97 19.49
N GLN A 229 14.04 8.10 20.45
CA GLN A 229 12.85 7.24 20.51
C GLN A 229 12.06 7.42 21.81
N ILE A 230 12.29 8.50 22.56
CA ILE A 230 11.59 8.78 23.83
C ILE A 230 10.08 8.91 23.57
N ASN A 231 9.68 9.81 22.67
CA ASN A 231 8.27 10.07 22.39
C ASN A 231 7.70 9.14 21.30
N LYS A 232 8.54 8.36 20.61
CA LYS A 232 8.13 7.62 19.41
C LYS A 232 8.92 6.35 19.12
N SER A 233 8.18 5.28 18.84
CA SER A 233 8.71 4.00 18.38
C SER A 233 9.11 4.07 16.90
N TRP A 234 10.21 3.41 16.55
CA TRP A 234 10.65 3.28 15.15
C TRP A 234 10.18 1.95 14.56
N LEU A 235 9.56 2.00 13.38
CA LEU A 235 9.26 0.82 12.56
C LEU A 235 10.53 0.01 12.25
N PRO A 236 10.43 -1.32 11.97
CA PRO A 236 11.59 -2.15 11.61
C PRO A 236 12.40 -1.57 10.44
N THR A 237 11.71 -0.95 9.49
CA THR A 237 12.31 -0.36 8.29
C THR A 237 12.62 1.14 8.42
N HIS A 238 12.49 1.76 9.60
CA HIS A 238 12.62 3.22 9.79
C HIS A 238 13.87 3.81 9.11
N MET A 239 15.03 3.18 9.27
CA MET A 239 16.31 3.62 8.65
C MET A 239 16.34 3.55 7.10
N PHE A 240 15.44 2.82 6.47
CA PHE A 240 15.21 2.82 5.02
C PHE A 240 14.34 4.01 4.62
N HIS A 241 13.22 4.19 5.32
CA HIS A 241 12.22 5.23 5.09
C HIS A 241 12.77 6.64 5.36
N THR A 242 13.46 6.90 6.47
CA THR A 242 14.04 8.24 6.77
C THR A 242 15.04 8.76 5.74
N LYS A 243 15.50 7.91 4.80
CA LYS A 243 16.44 8.26 3.73
C LYS A 243 15.76 8.46 2.38
N ARG A 244 14.44 8.25 2.29
CA ARG A 244 13.67 8.14 1.04
C ARG A 244 12.25 8.72 1.11
N ALA A 245 11.75 8.98 2.32
CA ALA A 245 10.41 9.49 2.60
C ALA A 245 10.48 10.68 3.57
N HIS A 246 9.48 11.54 3.48
CA HIS A 246 9.16 12.48 4.55
C HIS A 246 8.52 11.70 5.70
N MET A 247 8.93 11.98 6.94
CA MET A 247 8.50 11.26 8.14
C MET A 247 7.65 12.16 9.04
N THR A 248 6.87 11.56 9.95
CA THR A 248 6.19 12.32 11.01
C THR A 248 7.18 13.14 11.88
N PRO A 249 6.80 14.36 12.32
CA PRO A 249 7.63 15.18 13.19
C PRO A 249 8.07 14.43 14.47
N PRO A 250 9.23 14.74 15.07
CA PRO A 250 9.67 14.09 16.31
C PRO A 250 8.78 14.34 17.53
N SER A 251 8.19 15.53 17.62
CA SER A 251 7.28 15.95 18.71
C SER A 251 5.84 15.46 18.51
N GLN A 252 5.41 15.21 17.28
CA GLN A 252 4.04 14.82 16.90
C GLN A 252 4.06 13.49 16.11
N PRO A 253 4.31 12.35 16.79
CA PRO A 253 4.24 11.03 16.17
C PRO A 253 2.79 10.56 16.04
N LEU A 254 2.40 10.12 14.84
CA LEU A 254 1.11 9.46 14.63
C LEU A 254 1.11 8.10 15.35
N TRP A 255 0.12 7.89 16.22
CA TRP A 255 -0.11 6.66 16.99
C TRP A 255 1.14 6.16 17.76
N ARG A 256 1.95 7.10 18.29
CA ARG A 256 3.25 6.84 18.96
C ARG A 256 4.34 6.24 18.04
N PHE A 257 4.16 6.24 16.72
CA PHE A 257 5.13 5.75 15.74
C PHE A 257 5.74 6.85 14.85
N ALA A 258 6.98 6.61 14.42
CA ALA A 258 7.66 7.43 13.43
C ALA A 258 7.38 6.92 11.99
N LEU A 259 6.23 7.30 11.42
CA LEU A 259 5.70 6.79 10.15
C LEU A 259 6.19 7.57 8.91
N PRO A 260 6.30 6.90 7.74
CA PRO A 260 6.52 7.57 6.46
C PRO A 260 5.21 8.20 5.93
N LEU A 261 5.24 9.50 5.66
CA LEU A 261 4.09 10.24 5.13
C LEU A 261 3.98 10.11 3.61
N THR A 262 5.08 10.30 2.88
CA THR A 262 5.15 10.17 1.41
C THR A 262 6.62 10.06 0.96
N PRO A 263 6.96 9.35 -0.14
CA PRO A 263 8.29 9.36 -0.74
C PRO A 263 8.79 10.78 -1.08
N THR A 264 10.11 10.98 -1.10
CA THR A 264 10.72 12.26 -1.55
C THR A 264 10.62 12.47 -3.06
N ALA A 265 10.25 11.44 -3.81
CA ALA A 265 10.00 11.51 -5.25
C ALA A 265 8.49 11.67 -5.49
N LYS A 266 8.08 12.56 -6.40
CA LYS A 266 6.66 12.81 -6.71
C LYS A 266 5.96 11.52 -7.18
N SER A 267 5.14 10.95 -6.30
CA SER A 267 4.60 9.59 -6.36
C SER A 267 3.20 9.48 -6.94
N TYR A 268 2.32 10.48 -6.79
CA TYR A 268 0.87 10.39 -7.11
C TYR A 268 0.49 9.58 -8.36
N ARG A 269 0.76 10.09 -9.59
CA ARG A 269 0.50 9.35 -10.84
C ARG A 269 1.38 8.08 -11.01
N PRO A 270 2.63 8.03 -10.53
CA PRO A 270 3.40 6.78 -10.41
C PRO A 270 2.86 5.71 -9.46
N THR A 271 2.03 6.07 -8.46
CA THR A 271 1.34 5.19 -7.50
C THR A 271 0.15 4.57 -8.22
N HIS A 272 -0.83 5.38 -8.66
CA HIS A 272 -1.98 4.92 -9.46
C HIS A 272 -1.57 3.89 -10.53
N ARG A 273 -0.62 4.25 -11.42
CA ARG A 273 -0.15 3.36 -12.50
C ARG A 273 0.58 2.09 -12.04
N ALA A 274 1.16 2.07 -10.84
CA ALA A 274 1.77 0.87 -10.29
C ALA A 274 0.73 -0.03 -9.60
N ASN A 275 -0.38 0.53 -9.12
CA ASN A 275 -1.51 -0.22 -8.57
C ASN A 275 -2.45 -0.76 -9.65
N THR A 276 -2.70 -0.01 -10.74
CA THR A 276 -3.73 -0.36 -11.73
C THR A 276 -3.18 -0.99 -13.02
N LEU A 277 -2.04 -0.52 -13.54
CA LEU A 277 -1.55 -0.98 -14.85
C LEU A 277 -0.63 -2.19 -14.73
N ARG A 278 0.63 -1.97 -14.36
CA ARG A 278 1.71 -2.97 -14.34
C ARG A 278 2.80 -2.51 -13.38
N GLY A 279 2.77 -3.04 -12.16
CA GLY A 279 3.70 -2.68 -11.09
C GLY A 279 3.33 -3.31 -9.76
N ALA A 280 4.10 -2.96 -8.73
CA ALA A 280 3.79 -3.31 -7.34
C ALA A 280 4.17 -2.14 -6.42
N ILE A 281 3.41 -1.97 -5.34
CA ILE A 281 3.69 -0.99 -4.28
C ILE A 281 3.64 -1.73 -2.95
N ALA A 282 4.61 -1.48 -2.08
CA ALA A 282 4.67 -2.03 -0.75
C ALA A 282 4.61 -0.94 0.33
N TRP A 283 4.10 -1.29 1.50
CA TRP A 283 4.09 -0.44 2.69
C TRP A 283 4.52 -1.22 3.93
N ASP A 284 5.32 -0.58 4.79
CA ASP A 284 5.57 -1.10 6.15
C ASP A 284 4.37 -0.72 7.02
N MET A 285 3.49 -1.70 7.23
CA MET A 285 2.26 -1.62 8.01
C MET A 285 2.45 -2.19 9.41
N SER A 286 3.70 -2.30 9.91
CA SER A 286 3.98 -2.84 11.25
C SER A 286 3.46 -1.98 12.41
N TYR A 287 2.81 -0.84 12.14
CA TYR A 287 2.09 -0.05 13.15
C TYR A 287 0.65 -0.51 13.38
N ILE A 288 0.10 -1.37 12.51
CA ILE A 288 -1.20 -2.03 12.71
C ILE A 288 -1.07 -2.95 13.92
N ALA A 289 -1.96 -2.76 14.90
CA ALA A 289 -1.88 -3.50 16.14
C ALA A 289 -2.34 -4.94 15.97
N THR A 290 -1.75 -5.86 16.74
CA THR A 290 -2.15 -7.26 16.80
C THR A 290 -2.33 -7.64 18.26
N ILE A 291 -3.50 -8.21 18.59
CA ILE A 291 -3.86 -8.76 19.89
C ILE A 291 -3.89 -10.28 19.72
N GLY A 292 -3.19 -11.01 20.57
CA GLY A 292 -3.29 -12.46 20.68
C GLY A 292 -4.30 -12.87 21.74
N LEU A 293 -5.17 -13.82 21.41
CA LEU A 293 -6.06 -14.50 22.35
C LEU A 293 -5.69 -15.99 22.42
N GLU A 294 -5.73 -16.58 23.61
CA GLU A 294 -5.54 -18.02 23.85
C GLU A 294 -6.51 -18.51 24.93
N GLY A 295 -7.30 -19.55 24.64
CA GLY A 295 -8.38 -20.01 25.51
C GLY A 295 -9.21 -21.15 24.92
N VAL A 296 -10.25 -21.58 25.63
CA VAL A 296 -11.21 -22.58 25.11
C VAL A 296 -12.08 -21.91 24.03
N GLU A 297 -12.38 -22.64 22.95
CA GLU A 297 -13.11 -22.11 21.80
C GLU A 297 -14.41 -21.37 22.18
N GLY A 298 -15.29 -21.97 22.98
CA GLY A 298 -16.55 -21.35 23.38
C GLY A 298 -16.37 -19.99 24.07
N SER A 299 -15.35 -19.84 24.91
CA SER A 299 -15.05 -18.59 25.61
C SER A 299 -14.45 -17.52 24.69
N ILE A 300 -13.66 -17.93 23.68
CA ILE A 300 -13.18 -17.00 22.63
C ILE A 300 -14.33 -16.57 21.72
N THR A 301 -15.19 -17.51 21.31
CA THR A 301 -16.41 -17.23 20.51
C THR A 301 -17.34 -16.27 21.26
N GLY A 302 -17.59 -16.52 22.55
CA GLY A 302 -18.34 -15.59 23.41
C GLY A 302 -17.72 -14.21 23.45
N LEU A 303 -16.39 -14.10 23.64
CA LEU A 303 -15.67 -12.82 23.62
C LEU A 303 -15.76 -12.09 22.27
N LEU A 304 -15.62 -12.80 21.15
CA LEU A 304 -15.70 -12.21 19.81
C LEU A 304 -17.12 -11.72 19.51
N LYS A 305 -18.15 -12.49 19.87
CA LYS A 305 -19.55 -12.03 19.83
C LYS A 305 -19.75 -10.79 20.70
N SER A 306 -19.20 -10.77 21.93
CA SER A 306 -19.19 -9.60 22.81
C SER A 306 -18.43 -8.37 22.27
N LEU A 307 -17.71 -8.50 21.15
CA LEU A 307 -17.05 -7.40 20.42
C LEU A 307 -17.78 -7.08 19.10
N GLY A 308 -19.03 -7.52 18.92
CA GLY A 308 -19.80 -7.28 17.70
C GLY A 308 -19.24 -7.96 16.44
N VAL A 309 -18.35 -8.96 16.56
CA VAL A 309 -17.78 -9.64 15.41
C VAL A 309 -18.87 -10.45 14.70
N GLY A 310 -19.24 -10.03 13.50
CA GLY A 310 -20.32 -10.62 12.69
C GLY A 310 -21.72 -10.08 12.99
N ASP A 311 -21.86 -9.21 14.00
CA ASP A 311 -23.13 -8.64 14.41
C ASP A 311 -23.64 -7.63 13.36
N GLY A 312 -24.94 -7.62 13.09
CA GLY A 312 -25.64 -6.75 12.12
C GLY A 312 -25.17 -6.78 10.65
N VAL A 313 -24.10 -7.51 10.29
CA VAL A 313 -23.46 -7.42 8.96
C VAL A 313 -23.19 -8.78 8.30
N ASP A 314 -22.85 -9.83 9.07
CA ASP A 314 -22.59 -11.17 8.54
C ASP A 314 -22.92 -12.27 9.59
N GLU A 315 -24.18 -12.41 9.99
CA GLU A 315 -24.58 -13.46 10.96
C GLU A 315 -24.18 -14.89 10.50
N GLU A 316 -24.11 -15.10 9.17
CA GLU A 316 -23.58 -16.30 8.49
C GLU A 316 -22.21 -16.76 9.05
N ILE A 317 -21.37 -15.89 9.64
CA ILE A 317 -20.04 -16.30 10.13
C ILE A 317 -20.10 -17.20 11.37
N TRP A 318 -21.22 -17.18 12.09
CA TRP A 318 -21.42 -17.99 13.29
C TRP A 318 -22.09 -19.33 13.01
N GLU A 319 -22.57 -19.56 11.79
CA GLU A 319 -23.10 -20.86 11.36
C GLU A 319 -22.02 -21.96 11.31
N ASP A 320 -22.42 -23.21 11.54
CA ASP A 320 -21.55 -24.40 11.46
C ASP A 320 -21.32 -24.92 10.03
N ARG A 321 -21.73 -24.17 9.00
CA ARG A 321 -21.57 -24.52 7.59
C ARG A 321 -20.87 -23.40 6.81
N GLY A 322 -20.58 -23.65 5.54
CA GLY A 322 -20.13 -22.63 4.60
C GLY A 322 -18.87 -21.86 5.02
N LYS A 323 -18.97 -20.52 4.97
CA LYS A 323 -17.84 -19.59 5.18
C LYS A 323 -17.43 -19.50 6.66
N GLY A 324 -18.42 -19.44 7.56
CA GLY A 324 -18.22 -19.31 9.01
C GLY A 324 -17.36 -20.44 9.57
N LYS A 325 -17.68 -21.69 9.19
CA LYS A 325 -16.87 -22.85 9.55
C LYS A 325 -15.42 -22.72 9.08
N LYS A 326 -15.17 -22.43 7.79
CA LYS A 326 -13.80 -22.28 7.24
C LYS A 326 -12.96 -21.19 7.92
N TRP A 327 -13.62 -20.16 8.45
CA TRP A 327 -12.97 -19.12 9.26
C TRP A 327 -12.63 -19.63 10.67
N ARG A 328 -13.56 -20.29 11.38
CA ARG A 328 -13.30 -20.89 12.70
C ARG A 328 -12.29 -22.04 12.65
N ASP A 329 -12.25 -22.79 11.56
CA ASP A 329 -11.23 -23.81 11.26
C ASP A 329 -9.84 -23.19 11.00
N GLY A 330 -9.73 -21.86 10.88
CA GLY A 330 -8.46 -21.13 10.72
C GLY A 330 -7.92 -21.05 9.30
N VAL A 331 -8.69 -21.43 8.27
CA VAL A 331 -8.22 -21.41 6.87
C VAL A 331 -8.73 -20.19 6.09
N ARG A 332 -9.57 -19.37 6.72
CA ARG A 332 -10.02 -18.07 6.22
C ARG A 332 -9.81 -16.97 7.23
N VAL A 333 -9.81 -15.75 6.71
CA VAL A 333 -9.81 -14.51 7.48
C VAL A 333 -11.22 -13.96 7.57
N TRP A 334 -11.55 -13.30 8.68
CA TRP A 334 -12.67 -12.37 8.74
C TRP A 334 -12.11 -10.95 8.77
N ASP A 335 -12.71 -10.04 8.01
CA ASP A 335 -12.34 -8.63 7.94
C ASP A 335 -13.65 -7.84 7.99
N GLY A 336 -13.80 -6.94 8.95
CA GLY A 336 -15.08 -6.30 9.24
C GLY A 336 -14.95 -5.25 10.35
N TRP A 337 -16.08 -4.82 10.90
CA TRP A 337 -16.13 -3.82 11.97
C TRP A 337 -16.29 -4.45 13.35
N ILE A 338 -15.60 -3.89 14.33
CA ILE A 338 -15.83 -4.15 15.76
C ILE A 338 -16.63 -2.98 16.33
N PHE A 339 -17.67 -3.33 17.09
CA PHE A 339 -18.60 -2.40 17.73
C PHE A 339 -18.53 -2.52 19.24
N ASP A 340 -19.13 -1.55 19.92
CA ASP A 340 -19.59 -1.76 21.28
C ASP A 340 -20.96 -2.44 21.29
N LEU A 341 -21.15 -3.40 22.21
CA LEU A 341 -22.49 -3.92 22.50
C LEU A 341 -23.19 -3.10 23.59
N ASP A 342 -22.44 -2.55 24.55
CA ASP A 342 -22.99 -1.73 25.64
C ASP A 342 -23.68 -0.45 25.10
N ALA A 343 -23.33 -0.03 23.88
CA ALA A 343 -23.87 1.11 23.16
C ALA A 343 -23.99 0.80 21.65
N TRP A 344 -24.57 -0.34 21.29
CA TRP A 344 -24.73 -0.71 19.87
C TRP A 344 -25.57 0.32 19.09
N PRO A 345 -25.12 0.80 17.90
CA PRO A 345 -23.92 0.45 17.15
C PRO A 345 -22.79 1.52 17.24
N GLU A 346 -22.10 1.66 18.38
CA GLU A 346 -20.86 2.47 18.45
C GLU A 346 -19.69 1.74 17.75
N GLY A 347 -19.40 2.13 16.50
CA GLY A 347 -18.27 1.59 15.74
C GLY A 347 -16.89 1.97 16.32
N ILE A 348 -16.13 0.98 16.82
CA ILE A 348 -14.81 1.21 17.44
C ILE A 348 -13.72 1.38 16.37
N ALA A 349 -13.59 0.38 15.50
CA ALA A 349 -12.64 0.34 14.38
C ALA A 349 -12.86 -0.88 13.48
N PRO A 350 -12.42 -0.83 12.20
CA PRO A 350 -12.25 -2.03 11.40
C PRO A 350 -11.17 -2.94 12.02
N ALA A 351 -11.40 -4.24 11.93
CA ALA A 351 -10.51 -5.26 12.43
C ALA A 351 -10.54 -6.55 11.59
N THR A 352 -9.39 -7.20 11.54
CA THR A 352 -9.17 -8.48 10.86
C THR A 352 -8.98 -9.57 11.91
N VAL A 353 -9.81 -10.61 11.92
CA VAL A 353 -9.76 -11.71 12.90
C VAL A 353 -9.34 -13.01 12.22
N ILE A 354 -8.29 -13.64 12.74
CA ILE A 354 -7.63 -14.82 12.17
C ILE A 354 -7.49 -15.90 13.24
N TRP A 355 -8.17 -17.04 13.05
CA TRP A 355 -7.97 -18.23 13.88
C TRP A 355 -6.70 -18.98 13.46
N CYS A 356 -6.02 -19.62 14.41
CA CYS A 356 -5.02 -20.64 14.12
C CYS A 356 -5.73 -21.93 13.68
N THR A 357 -5.25 -22.60 12.63
CA THR A 357 -5.79 -23.91 12.26
C THR A 357 -5.54 -24.94 13.35
N GLN A 358 -6.48 -25.88 13.48
CA GLN A 358 -6.36 -27.01 14.40
C GLN A 358 -5.30 -27.99 13.91
N GLU A 359 -4.61 -28.65 14.86
CA GLU A 359 -3.91 -29.89 14.57
C GLU A 359 -4.97 -30.94 14.23
N LYS A 360 -5.03 -31.36 12.97
CA LYS A 360 -5.78 -32.58 12.63
C LYS A 360 -5.02 -33.71 13.31
N ASN A 361 -5.65 -34.35 14.30
CA ASN A 361 -5.18 -35.60 14.89
C ASN A 361 -5.15 -36.66 13.78
N GLY A 362 -4.01 -36.71 13.09
CA GLY A 362 -3.81 -37.49 11.90
C GLY A 362 -3.37 -38.89 12.26
N THR A 363 -4.05 -39.86 11.65
CA THR A 363 -3.61 -41.25 11.54
C THR A 363 -3.62 -42.04 12.85
N MET A 364 -4.31 -43.20 12.81
CA MET A 364 -4.28 -44.21 13.85
C MET A 364 -2.84 -44.66 14.11
N SER A 365 -2.20 -44.07 15.12
CA SER A 365 -1.00 -44.60 15.76
C SER A 365 -1.46 -45.17 17.11
N SER A 366 -1.95 -46.40 17.06
CA SER A 366 -2.30 -47.18 18.24
C SER A 366 -1.03 -47.53 19.01
N GLU A 367 -0.63 -46.68 19.95
CA GLU A 367 0.15 -47.01 21.14
C GLU A 367 0.37 -45.76 22.01
N GLN A 368 -0.54 -45.54 22.97
CA GLN A 368 -0.22 -44.80 24.18
C GLN A 368 -0.59 -45.65 25.41
N PRO A 369 0.23 -45.63 26.46
CA PRO A 369 0.01 -46.47 27.64
C PRO A 369 -1.25 -46.02 28.41
N PRO A 370 -2.01 -46.97 28.99
CA PRO A 370 -3.26 -46.65 29.67
C PRO A 370 -2.98 -45.99 31.03
N GLY A 371 -3.19 -44.67 31.14
CA GLY A 371 -3.30 -44.04 32.46
C GLY A 371 -2.81 -42.59 32.65
N THR A 372 -3.20 -41.62 31.80
CA THR A 372 -3.22 -40.21 32.28
C THR A 372 -4.30 -39.32 31.66
N SER A 373 -5.16 -38.81 32.54
CA SER A 373 -5.95 -37.56 32.46
C SER A 373 -7.07 -37.40 31.40
N LYS A 374 -8.29 -37.48 31.92
CA LYS A 374 -9.57 -36.92 31.43
C LYS A 374 -9.44 -35.58 30.65
N ASN A 375 -9.98 -35.55 29.43
CA ASN A 375 -10.50 -34.39 28.66
C ASN A 375 -9.95 -33.00 29.00
N LYS A 376 -8.66 -32.77 28.71
CA LYS A 376 -8.07 -31.43 28.74
C LYS A 376 -8.50 -30.63 27.50
N ARG A 377 -9.65 -29.95 27.58
CA ARG A 377 -10.23 -29.13 26.50
C ARG A 377 -9.14 -28.32 25.79
N GLU A 378 -9.00 -28.53 24.49
CA GLU A 378 -7.96 -27.90 23.68
C GLU A 378 -8.08 -26.37 23.70
N LYS A 379 -6.92 -25.69 23.76
CA LYS A 379 -6.85 -24.23 23.72
C LYS A 379 -6.60 -23.77 22.29
N ARG A 380 -7.51 -22.97 21.75
CA ARG A 380 -7.34 -22.32 20.45
C ARG A 380 -6.65 -20.98 20.60
N ARG A 381 -6.05 -20.51 19.50
CA ARG A 381 -5.37 -19.22 19.39
C ARG A 381 -5.98 -18.37 18.30
N VAL A 382 -6.13 -17.07 18.55
CA VAL A 382 -6.70 -16.10 17.60
C VAL A 382 -5.84 -14.83 17.59
N PHE A 383 -5.69 -14.23 16.40
CA PHE A 383 -5.18 -12.88 16.25
C PHE A 383 -6.31 -11.92 15.86
N ILE A 384 -6.48 -10.84 16.62
CA ILE A 384 -7.28 -9.68 16.23
C ILE A 384 -6.31 -8.59 15.80
N ARG A 385 -6.43 -8.11 14.57
CA ARG A 385 -5.62 -7.01 14.03
C ARG A 385 -6.50 -5.79 13.85
N THR A 386 -6.06 -4.63 14.32
CA THR A 386 -6.82 -3.37 14.16
C THR A 386 -5.89 -2.17 13.97
N HIS A 387 -6.44 -1.10 13.40
CA HIS A 387 -5.72 0.16 13.24
C HIS A 387 -5.41 0.78 14.62
N PRO A 388 -4.18 1.32 14.86
CA PRO A 388 -3.76 1.71 16.21
C PRO A 388 -4.48 2.96 16.78
N ALA A 389 -5.33 3.63 16.00
CA ALA A 389 -6.23 4.66 16.50
C ALA A 389 -7.38 4.08 17.34
N GLY A 390 -7.97 2.94 16.94
CA GLY A 390 -9.01 2.23 17.70
C GLY A 390 -8.46 1.27 18.75
N PHE A 391 -7.20 0.82 18.59
CA PHE A 391 -6.55 -0.13 19.50
C PHE A 391 -6.68 0.21 21.01
N PRO A 392 -6.53 1.46 21.50
CA PRO A 392 -6.66 1.74 22.94
C PRO A 392 -8.05 1.43 23.49
N HIS A 393 -9.10 1.74 22.71
CA HIS A 393 -10.49 1.45 23.07
C HIS A 393 -10.75 -0.05 23.05
N LEU A 394 -10.38 -0.72 21.95
CA LEU A 394 -10.50 -2.17 21.79
C LEU A 394 -9.76 -2.94 22.89
N TRP A 395 -8.52 -2.57 23.20
CA TRP A 395 -7.71 -3.22 24.23
C TRP A 395 -8.36 -3.11 25.60
N GLY A 396 -8.91 -1.94 25.94
CA GLY A 396 -9.63 -1.72 27.21
C GLY A 396 -10.83 -2.65 27.36
N LYS A 397 -11.68 -2.76 26.33
CA LYS A 397 -12.86 -3.63 26.33
C LYS A 397 -12.48 -5.11 26.28
N ALA A 398 -11.64 -5.54 25.34
CA ALA A 398 -11.18 -6.92 25.23
C ALA A 398 -10.49 -7.42 26.52
N SER A 399 -9.73 -6.56 27.22
CA SER A 399 -9.10 -6.90 28.51
C SER A 399 -10.08 -7.03 29.68
N LYS A 400 -11.24 -6.35 29.62
CA LYS A 400 -12.34 -6.55 30.59
C LYS A 400 -13.07 -7.86 30.26
N LEU A 401 -13.56 -8.01 29.03
CA LEU A 401 -14.33 -9.18 28.57
C LEU A 401 -13.56 -10.50 28.76
N ALA A 402 -12.25 -10.51 28.49
CA ALA A 402 -11.39 -11.68 28.69
C ALA A 402 -11.36 -12.22 30.13
N LYS A 403 -11.63 -11.36 31.13
CA LYS A 403 -11.74 -11.73 32.55
C LYS A 403 -13.15 -12.17 32.96
N VAL A 404 -14.18 -11.65 32.29
CA VAL A 404 -15.60 -11.99 32.57
C VAL A 404 -15.95 -13.37 32.03
N GLN A 405 -15.42 -13.73 30.86
CA GLN A 405 -15.62 -15.03 30.24
C GLN A 405 -15.10 -16.17 31.14
N LYS A 406 -15.87 -17.26 31.25
CA LYS A 406 -15.53 -18.46 32.03
C LYS A 406 -15.45 -19.68 31.09
N PRO A 407 -14.34 -20.44 31.04
CA PRO A 407 -13.01 -20.12 31.59
C PRO A 407 -12.40 -18.85 30.97
N ALA A 408 -11.53 -18.18 31.73
CA ALA A 408 -10.89 -16.94 31.33
C ALA A 408 -10.01 -17.10 30.09
N VAL A 409 -10.04 -16.08 29.22
CA VAL A 409 -9.24 -16.02 27.98
C VAL A 409 -7.94 -15.26 28.26
N SER A 410 -6.79 -15.82 27.87
CA SER A 410 -5.51 -15.12 27.92
C SER A 410 -5.43 -14.11 26.79
N ILE A 411 -5.09 -12.86 27.09
CA ILE A 411 -4.89 -11.77 26.12
C ILE A 411 -3.43 -11.29 26.13
N GLU A 412 -2.85 -11.04 24.96
CA GLU A 412 -1.46 -10.55 24.78
C GLU A 412 -1.38 -9.44 23.73
N ASP A 413 -0.60 -8.38 24.01
CA ASP A 413 -0.28 -7.31 23.06
C ASP A 413 0.94 -7.68 22.22
N LEU A 414 0.74 -7.90 20.91
CA LEU A 414 1.78 -8.36 19.99
C LEU A 414 2.32 -7.26 19.07
N ARG A 415 1.98 -5.97 19.32
CA ARG A 415 2.38 -4.79 18.51
C ARG A 415 3.87 -4.68 18.19
N PHE A 416 4.73 -5.26 19.01
CA PHE A 416 6.18 -5.21 18.83
C PHE A 416 6.84 -6.59 18.64
N GLU A 417 6.05 -7.68 18.62
CA GLU A 417 6.50 -9.03 18.27
C GLU A 417 6.22 -9.37 16.81
N ILE A 418 5.05 -8.95 16.28
CA ILE A 418 4.63 -9.19 14.90
C ILE A 418 4.67 -7.86 14.14
N GLY A 419 5.32 -7.85 12.98
CA GLY A 419 5.24 -6.76 12.01
C GLY A 419 4.48 -7.19 10.76
N SER A 420 4.14 -6.23 9.91
CA SER A 420 3.39 -6.50 8.69
C SER A 420 3.81 -5.65 7.50
N ILE A 421 3.80 -6.27 6.31
CA ILE A 421 4.05 -5.65 5.02
C ILE A 421 2.79 -5.84 4.18
N VAL A 422 2.24 -4.76 3.63
CA VAL A 422 1.18 -4.83 2.62
C VAL A 422 1.81 -4.61 1.25
N VAL A 423 1.39 -5.37 0.24
CA VAL A 423 1.82 -5.23 -1.16
C VAL A 423 0.61 -5.25 -2.09
N SER A 424 0.48 -4.25 -2.95
CA SER A 424 -0.66 -4.08 -3.87
C SER A 424 -0.23 -3.88 -5.32
N GLY A 425 -1.12 -4.22 -6.25
CA GLY A 425 -0.96 -4.08 -7.69
C GLY A 425 -0.51 -5.36 -8.43
N PRO A 426 -0.55 -5.39 -9.77
CA PRO A 426 -0.45 -6.63 -10.57
C PRO A 426 0.84 -7.44 -10.44
N GLY A 427 1.93 -6.82 -9.95
CA GLY A 427 3.20 -7.47 -9.69
C GLY A 427 3.42 -7.85 -8.22
N ALA A 428 2.40 -7.73 -7.37
CA ALA A 428 2.51 -7.99 -5.93
C ALA A 428 2.85 -9.45 -5.64
N THR A 429 2.11 -10.41 -6.23
CA THR A 429 2.34 -11.85 -6.04
C THR A 429 3.70 -12.27 -6.59
N GLU A 430 4.06 -11.84 -7.80
CA GLU A 430 5.37 -12.07 -8.42
C GLU A 430 6.52 -11.60 -7.50
N ALA A 431 6.42 -10.37 -6.98
CA ALA A 431 7.45 -9.79 -6.13
C ALA A 431 7.52 -10.46 -4.74
N LEU A 432 6.39 -10.84 -4.14
CA LEU A 432 6.35 -11.58 -2.88
C LEU A 432 6.90 -12.99 -3.03
N ASN A 433 6.52 -13.72 -4.08
CA ASN A 433 7.01 -15.08 -4.37
C ASN A 433 8.54 -15.09 -4.47
N SER A 434 9.14 -14.11 -5.18
CA SER A 434 10.59 -13.94 -5.26
C SER A 434 11.31 -13.68 -3.92
N ALA A 435 10.59 -13.12 -2.95
CA ALA A 435 11.13 -12.64 -1.67
C ALA A 435 10.89 -13.64 -0.53
N LEU A 436 9.91 -14.53 -0.68
CA LEU A 436 9.45 -15.50 0.30
C LEU A 436 9.75 -16.91 -0.23
N TRP A 437 10.92 -17.43 0.14
CA TRP A 437 11.39 -18.77 -0.24
C TRP A 437 10.94 -19.76 0.83
N PRO A 438 10.00 -20.69 0.55
CA PRO A 438 9.62 -21.73 1.49
C PRO A 438 10.83 -22.52 1.99
N SER A 439 10.84 -22.85 3.27
CA SER A 439 11.91 -23.65 3.87
C SER A 439 11.81 -25.09 3.35
N PRO A 440 12.94 -25.79 3.12
CA PRO A 440 12.90 -27.23 2.92
C PRO A 440 12.34 -27.92 4.19
N SER A 441 11.63 -29.03 4.00
CA SER A 441 11.17 -29.91 5.08
C SER A 441 12.36 -30.35 5.94
N LEU A 442 12.13 -30.52 7.25
CA LEU A 442 13.19 -30.89 8.20
C LEU A 442 13.84 -32.24 7.88
N GLU A 443 13.13 -33.12 7.18
CA GLU A 443 13.55 -34.48 6.79
C GLU A 443 14.06 -34.58 5.35
N GLY A 444 14.19 -33.46 4.62
CA GLY A 444 14.63 -33.45 3.22
C GLY A 444 13.60 -33.97 2.20
N GLN A 445 12.47 -34.52 2.65
CA GLN A 445 11.34 -34.91 1.80
C GLN A 445 10.72 -33.70 1.10
N GLU A 446 10.29 -33.85 -0.16
CA GLU A 446 9.55 -32.80 -0.86
C GLU A 446 8.19 -32.55 -0.21
N HIS A 447 7.78 -31.28 -0.13
CA HIS A 447 6.46 -30.92 0.39
C HIS A 447 5.36 -31.49 -0.51
N SER A 448 4.30 -32.05 0.09
CA SER A 448 3.15 -32.59 -0.64
C SER A 448 2.63 -31.60 -1.71
N PRO A 449 2.13 -32.05 -2.87
CA PRO A 449 1.75 -31.16 -3.98
C PRO A 449 0.72 -30.10 -3.57
N ASP A 450 -0.21 -30.48 -2.68
CA ASP A 450 -1.28 -29.63 -2.15
C ASP A 450 -0.86 -28.78 -0.91
N SER A 451 0.42 -28.79 -0.51
CA SER A 451 0.92 -27.99 0.62
C SER A 451 0.87 -26.48 0.35
N PRO A 452 0.74 -25.63 1.39
CA PRO A 452 0.88 -24.18 1.25
C PRO A 452 2.20 -23.77 0.56
N GLU A 453 3.29 -24.46 0.86
CA GLU A 453 4.63 -24.22 0.31
C GLU A 453 4.74 -24.48 -1.19
N THR A 454 4.11 -25.55 -1.69
CA THR A 454 4.09 -25.89 -3.12
C THR A 454 3.07 -25.03 -3.86
N VAL A 455 1.86 -24.87 -3.32
CA VAL A 455 0.82 -24.01 -3.92
C VAL A 455 1.31 -22.55 -4.03
N TRP A 456 2.04 -22.04 -3.05
CA TRP A 456 2.63 -20.70 -3.10
C TRP A 456 3.51 -20.46 -4.34
N LYS A 457 4.26 -21.48 -4.79
CA LYS A 457 5.08 -21.39 -6.01
C LYS A 457 4.21 -21.25 -7.26
N THR A 458 3.13 -22.03 -7.37
CA THR A 458 2.16 -21.99 -8.48
C THR A 458 1.50 -20.63 -8.63
N LEU A 459 1.30 -19.88 -7.54
CA LEU A 459 0.71 -18.53 -7.56
C LEU A 459 1.60 -17.45 -8.20
N ALA A 460 2.84 -17.76 -8.61
CA ALA A 460 3.75 -16.77 -9.23
C ALA A 460 3.17 -16.06 -10.48
N SER A 461 2.31 -16.74 -11.25
CA SER A 461 1.64 -16.21 -12.44
C SER A 461 0.39 -15.39 -12.15
N LEU A 462 -0.07 -15.33 -10.89
CA LEU A 462 -1.28 -14.61 -10.49
C LEU A 462 -1.06 -13.10 -10.49
N THR A 463 -1.62 -12.42 -11.49
CA THR A 463 -1.58 -10.96 -11.61
C THR A 463 -2.49 -10.26 -10.60
N ASN A 464 -3.77 -10.64 -10.49
CA ASN A 464 -4.69 -10.03 -9.53
C ASN A 464 -4.85 -10.90 -8.26
N PRO A 465 -4.39 -10.47 -7.07
CA PRO A 465 -4.66 -11.20 -5.83
C PRO A 465 -6.15 -11.20 -5.45
N GLY A 466 -6.97 -10.29 -5.99
CA GLY A 466 -8.43 -10.32 -5.83
C GLY A 466 -9.15 -11.44 -6.60
N SER A 467 -8.42 -12.21 -7.42
CA SER A 467 -8.93 -13.44 -8.06
C SER A 467 -8.81 -14.70 -7.17
N LEU A 468 -8.23 -14.57 -5.97
CA LEU A 468 -8.19 -15.65 -4.98
C LEU A 468 -9.58 -15.87 -4.35
N PRO A 469 -9.84 -17.06 -3.78
CA PRO A 469 -11.01 -17.27 -2.93
C PRO A 469 -11.11 -16.20 -1.85
N LEU A 470 -12.35 -15.79 -1.54
CA LEU A 470 -12.61 -14.73 -0.56
C LEU A 470 -11.89 -15.03 0.76
N ASN A 471 -11.11 -14.06 1.23
CA ASN A 471 -10.36 -14.08 2.49
C ASN A 471 -9.40 -15.28 2.65
N ALA A 472 -8.82 -15.76 1.55
CA ALA A 472 -7.83 -16.83 1.55
C ALA A 472 -6.62 -16.53 2.48
N LEU A 473 -6.24 -17.52 3.28
CA LEU A 473 -5.11 -17.50 4.20
C LEU A 473 -4.06 -18.55 3.79
N LEU A 474 -2.78 -18.25 3.99
CA LEU A 474 -1.61 -19.08 3.69
C LEU A 474 -0.59 -18.94 4.82
N GLY A 475 -0.25 -20.02 5.50
CA GLY A 475 0.79 -20.04 6.56
C GLY A 475 1.87 -21.07 6.26
N PHE A 476 3.14 -20.65 6.30
CA PHE A 476 4.31 -21.53 6.10
C PHE A 476 5.59 -20.89 6.68
N ASN A 477 6.70 -21.63 6.66
CA ASN A 477 8.01 -21.15 7.12
C ASN A 477 8.91 -20.78 5.94
N ILE A 478 9.59 -19.63 5.97
CA ILE A 478 10.55 -19.19 4.93
C ILE A 478 12.00 -19.24 5.39
N SER A 479 12.92 -19.38 4.43
CA SER A 479 14.35 -19.12 4.62
C SER A 479 14.64 -17.60 4.74
N ASP A 480 15.83 -17.23 5.24
CA ASP A 480 16.24 -15.82 5.30
C ASP A 480 16.39 -15.21 3.87
N PRO A 481 15.55 -14.24 3.46
CA PRO A 481 15.58 -13.66 2.12
C PRO A 481 16.91 -12.97 1.78
N ARG A 482 17.73 -12.68 2.78
CA ARG A 482 19.06 -12.12 2.58
C ARG A 482 20.03 -13.13 1.97
N LEU A 483 19.77 -14.44 2.00
CA LEU A 483 20.56 -15.44 1.28
C LEU A 483 20.33 -15.29 -0.23
N HIS A 484 19.07 -15.26 -0.67
CA HIS A 484 18.62 -15.14 -2.06
C HIS A 484 18.66 -13.70 -2.65
N HIS A 485 19.64 -12.88 -2.24
CA HIS A 485 19.77 -11.49 -2.69
C HIS A 485 21.05 -11.25 -3.53
N PRO A 486 21.01 -10.55 -4.68
CA PRO A 486 19.85 -9.91 -5.28
C PRO A 486 18.84 -10.94 -5.80
N PRO A 487 17.53 -10.71 -5.64
CA PRO A 487 16.53 -11.60 -6.19
C PRO A 487 16.55 -11.56 -7.73
N ARG A 488 16.23 -12.70 -8.36
CA ARG A 488 16.10 -12.86 -9.81
C ARG A 488 14.64 -12.81 -10.19
N THR A 489 14.33 -12.34 -11.40
CA THR A 489 13.00 -12.44 -12.01
C THR A 489 12.49 -13.87 -11.91
N VAL A 490 11.29 -14.08 -11.37
CA VAL A 490 10.63 -15.38 -11.39
C VAL A 490 10.32 -15.75 -12.84
N ALA A 491 10.62 -16.98 -13.24
CA ALA A 491 10.24 -17.50 -14.54
C ALA A 491 8.73 -17.79 -14.55
N VAL A 492 7.94 -16.79 -14.90
CA VAL A 492 6.49 -16.95 -15.06
C VAL A 492 6.24 -17.80 -16.31
N GLN A 493 5.84 -19.05 -16.12
CA GLN A 493 5.36 -19.92 -17.18
C GLN A 493 3.97 -19.46 -17.60
N TYR A 494 3.80 -19.21 -18.90
CA TYR A 494 2.52 -18.88 -19.51
C TYR A 494 1.92 -20.07 -20.27
N ASP A 495 2.48 -21.26 -20.08
CA ASP A 495 2.09 -22.49 -20.77
C ASP A 495 0.66 -22.89 -20.42
N THR A 496 -0.09 -23.43 -21.38
CA THR A 496 -1.51 -23.82 -21.21
C THR A 496 -1.71 -24.78 -20.03
N THR A 497 -0.75 -25.69 -19.81
CA THR A 497 -0.73 -26.62 -18.67
C THR A 497 -0.58 -25.87 -17.35
N SER A 498 0.37 -24.94 -17.22
CA SER A 498 0.58 -24.17 -15.99
C SER A 498 -0.60 -23.22 -15.71
N GLN A 499 -1.26 -22.69 -16.75
CA GLN A 499 -2.48 -21.90 -16.61
C GLN A 499 -3.69 -22.76 -16.16
N SER A 500 -3.87 -23.95 -16.72
CA SER A 500 -4.95 -24.85 -16.29
C SER A 500 -4.74 -25.38 -14.86
N GLN A 501 -3.49 -25.65 -14.46
CA GLN A 501 -3.12 -25.94 -13.07
C GLN A 501 -3.44 -24.79 -12.11
N LEU A 502 -3.11 -23.54 -12.49
CA LEU A 502 -3.49 -22.36 -11.70
C LEU A 502 -5.02 -22.26 -11.54
N THR A 503 -5.77 -22.36 -12.64
CA THR A 503 -7.24 -22.28 -12.63
C THR A 503 -7.85 -23.38 -11.75
N ARG A 504 -7.36 -24.63 -11.84
CA ARG A 504 -7.77 -25.73 -10.96
C ARG A 504 -7.47 -25.43 -9.49
N THR A 505 -6.29 -24.86 -9.21
CA THR A 505 -5.88 -24.47 -7.85
C THR A 505 -6.78 -23.38 -7.28
N LEU A 506 -7.15 -22.37 -8.07
CA LEU A 506 -8.06 -21.30 -7.67
C LEU A 506 -9.49 -21.80 -7.41
N ALA A 507 -9.96 -22.76 -8.20
CA ALA A 507 -11.30 -23.32 -8.06
C ALA A 507 -11.45 -24.28 -6.86
N PHE A 508 -10.49 -25.20 -6.67
CA PHE A 508 -10.55 -26.21 -5.59
C PHE A 508 -9.98 -25.72 -4.25
N TRP A 509 -8.98 -24.82 -4.31
CA TRP A 509 -8.23 -24.26 -3.18
C TRP A 509 -7.82 -25.30 -2.11
N PRO A 510 -6.84 -26.17 -2.42
CA PRO A 510 -6.50 -27.34 -1.58
C PRO A 510 -6.06 -27.00 -0.16
N ILE A 511 -5.59 -25.77 0.07
CA ILE A 511 -5.18 -25.21 1.36
C ILE A 511 -6.29 -25.33 2.41
N ASP A 512 -7.58 -25.32 2.01
CA ASP A 512 -8.75 -25.63 2.86
C ASP A 512 -8.62 -26.95 3.63
N LYS A 513 -7.81 -27.89 3.13
CA LYS A 513 -7.59 -29.22 3.71
C LYS A 513 -6.17 -29.41 4.23
N THR A 514 -5.17 -28.71 3.68
CA THR A 514 -3.74 -28.98 3.94
C THR A 514 -3.03 -27.94 4.81
N GLN A 515 -3.67 -26.83 5.19
CA GLN A 515 -3.05 -25.80 6.03
C GLN A 515 -2.73 -26.29 7.45
N SER A 516 -1.45 -26.56 7.71
CA SER A 516 -0.93 -26.86 9.04
C SER A 516 -0.97 -25.63 9.98
N PRO A 517 -0.97 -25.82 11.32
CA PRO A 517 -0.96 -24.72 12.30
C PRO A 517 0.19 -23.73 12.05
N PRO A 518 -0.09 -22.46 11.70
CA PRO A 518 0.97 -21.54 11.34
C PRO A 518 1.86 -21.21 12.54
N ALA A 519 3.15 -21.57 12.46
CA ALA A 519 4.09 -21.42 13.58
C ALA A 519 4.30 -19.98 14.09
N ILE A 520 3.75 -18.96 13.40
CA ILE A 520 3.69 -17.57 13.89
C ILE A 520 2.84 -17.42 15.16
N PHE A 521 1.86 -18.31 15.40
CA PHE A 521 1.02 -18.27 16.59
C PHE A 521 1.81 -18.64 17.86
N ASP A 522 2.84 -19.49 17.79
CA ASP A 522 3.71 -19.77 18.94
C ASP A 522 4.74 -18.66 19.19
N ARG A 523 4.73 -18.18 20.43
CA ARG A 523 5.71 -17.20 20.92
C ARG A 523 7.14 -17.71 20.85
N ASN A 524 7.38 -18.98 21.14
CA ASN A 524 8.75 -19.49 21.19
C ASN A 524 9.38 -19.47 19.80
N VAL A 525 8.64 -19.90 18.76
CA VAL A 525 9.11 -19.82 17.36
C VAL A 525 9.29 -18.36 16.88
N ARG A 526 8.36 -17.43 17.21
CA ARG A 526 8.54 -15.98 16.92
C ARG A 526 9.83 -15.41 17.52
N LEU A 527 10.14 -15.77 18.77
CA LEU A 527 11.32 -15.30 19.49
C LEU A 527 12.60 -16.01 19.03
N ALA A 528 12.54 -17.31 18.72
CA ALA A 528 13.65 -18.11 18.22
C ALA A 528 14.14 -17.58 16.86
N SER A 529 13.25 -17.50 15.88
CA SER A 529 13.53 -16.91 14.55
C SER A 529 14.11 -15.49 14.66
N SER A 530 13.57 -14.66 15.55
CA SER A 530 14.08 -13.31 15.85
C SER A 530 15.44 -13.26 16.58
N ARG A 531 15.94 -14.37 17.11
CA ARG A 531 17.25 -14.47 17.80
C ARG A 531 18.31 -15.15 16.91
N SER A 532 17.91 -16.13 16.09
CA SER A 532 18.81 -16.88 15.19
C SER A 532 19.21 -16.15 13.90
N LEU A 533 18.58 -15.01 13.56
CA LEU A 533 18.95 -14.20 12.39
C LEU A 533 20.46 -13.89 12.31
N PRO A 534 21.18 -14.37 11.27
CA PRO A 534 22.63 -14.16 11.18
C PRO A 534 23.00 -12.71 10.86
N SER A 535 24.23 -12.32 11.23
CA SER A 535 24.76 -11.00 10.92
C SER A 535 24.95 -10.80 9.42
N GLN A 536 24.79 -9.56 8.93
CA GLN A 536 25.01 -9.25 7.51
C GLN A 536 26.43 -9.59 7.04
N GLN A 537 27.43 -9.52 7.93
CA GLN A 537 28.80 -9.92 7.61
C GLN A 537 28.93 -11.43 7.40
N SER A 538 28.23 -12.25 8.19
CA SER A 538 28.20 -13.71 8.01
C SER A 538 27.58 -14.10 6.65
N ILE A 539 26.43 -13.52 6.32
CA ILE A 539 25.78 -13.72 5.01
C ILE A 539 26.69 -13.27 3.86
N ASN A 540 27.33 -12.11 3.98
CA ASN A 540 28.24 -11.60 2.95
C ASN A 540 29.49 -12.48 2.79
N ARG A 541 29.91 -13.22 3.82
CA ARG A 541 30.99 -14.23 3.73
C ARG A 541 30.50 -15.47 3.00
N ARG A 542 29.32 -16.02 3.34
CA ARG A 542 28.71 -17.16 2.61
C ARG A 542 28.58 -16.85 1.11
N LYS A 543 28.11 -15.64 0.75
CA LYS A 543 28.01 -15.18 -0.65
C LYS A 543 29.32 -14.97 -1.40
N ARG A 544 30.45 -14.89 -0.68
CA ARG A 544 31.79 -14.83 -1.30
C ARG A 544 32.42 -16.22 -1.48
N ALA A 545 31.90 -17.22 -0.76
CA ALA A 545 32.31 -18.61 -0.88
C ALA A 545 31.45 -19.38 -1.90
N ALA A 546 30.20 -18.95 -2.12
CA ALA A 546 29.34 -19.48 -3.18
C ALA A 546 29.89 -19.15 -4.58
N ILE A 547 29.58 -20.01 -5.55
CA ILE A 547 29.98 -19.86 -6.96
C ILE A 547 29.43 -18.53 -7.55
N PRO A 548 30.22 -17.79 -8.36
CA PRO A 548 29.76 -16.54 -8.97
C PRO A 548 28.57 -16.74 -9.91
N GLY A 549 27.37 -16.47 -9.41
CA GLY A 549 26.13 -16.71 -10.14
C GLY A 549 25.09 -17.50 -9.35
N ASP A 550 25.48 -18.12 -8.23
CA ASP A 550 24.59 -18.96 -7.43
C ASP A 550 24.26 -18.34 -6.06
N TYR A 551 23.28 -18.95 -5.38
CA TYR A 551 22.95 -18.61 -4.00
C TYR A 551 23.70 -19.54 -3.03
N PRO A 552 24.03 -19.08 -1.81
CA PRO A 552 24.61 -19.97 -0.81
C PRO A 552 23.63 -21.07 -0.42
N GLU A 553 24.12 -22.31 -0.38
CA GLU A 553 23.35 -23.49 0.06
C GLU A 553 22.71 -23.26 1.45
N PRO A 554 21.46 -23.72 1.67
CA PRO A 554 20.83 -23.75 2.98
C PRO A 554 21.64 -24.57 4.00
N ARG A 555 21.47 -24.28 5.29
CA ARG A 555 22.06 -25.06 6.39
C ARG A 555 21.01 -25.34 7.44
N SER A 556 21.11 -26.47 8.14
CA SER A 556 20.26 -26.79 9.31
C SER A 556 20.31 -25.72 10.41
N THR A 557 21.40 -24.95 10.49
CA THR A 557 21.56 -23.81 11.42
C THR A 557 20.84 -22.53 10.99
N ASP A 558 20.28 -22.47 9.78
CA ASP A 558 19.67 -21.25 9.26
C ASP A 558 18.26 -21.03 9.86
N PRO A 559 17.87 -19.76 10.11
CA PRO A 559 16.59 -19.46 10.75
C PRO A 559 15.42 -19.76 9.83
N GLN A 560 14.55 -20.70 10.24
CA GLN A 560 13.19 -20.78 9.71
C GLN A 560 12.38 -19.60 10.27
N ILE A 561 11.79 -18.80 9.39
CA ILE A 561 11.01 -17.62 9.74
C ILE A 561 9.53 -17.93 9.46
N PRO A 562 8.65 -17.97 10.48
CA PRO A 562 7.23 -18.20 10.23
C PRO A 562 6.60 -16.98 9.57
N VAL A 563 5.78 -17.21 8.55
CA VAL A 563 4.99 -16.18 7.87
C VAL A 563 3.53 -16.57 7.76
N LEU A 564 2.67 -15.56 7.68
CA LEU A 564 1.25 -15.71 7.41
C LEU A 564 0.85 -14.67 6.37
N LEU A 565 0.20 -15.09 5.29
CA LEU A 565 -0.25 -14.25 4.19
C LEU A 565 -1.76 -14.37 4.04
N TYR A 566 -2.41 -13.24 3.83
CA TYR A 566 -3.81 -13.19 3.40
C TYR A 566 -4.01 -12.13 2.33
N ALA A 567 -4.98 -12.37 1.44
CA ALA A 567 -5.34 -11.45 0.36
C ALA A 567 -6.64 -10.72 0.68
N SER A 568 -6.63 -9.40 0.51
CA SER A 568 -7.84 -8.56 0.50
C SER A 568 -8.32 -8.43 -0.94
N ARG A 569 -9.56 -8.87 -1.19
CA ARG A 569 -10.19 -8.86 -2.51
C ARG A 569 -10.47 -7.44 -2.99
N GLU A 570 -11.07 -6.63 -2.13
CA GLU A 570 -11.43 -5.23 -2.40
C GLU A 570 -10.22 -4.34 -2.69
N ALA A 571 -9.15 -4.50 -1.91
CA ALA A 571 -7.94 -3.70 -2.06
C ALA A 571 -6.97 -4.23 -3.12
N GLY A 572 -7.23 -5.40 -3.72
CA GLY A 572 -6.30 -6.05 -4.66
C GLY A 572 -4.89 -6.21 -4.07
N SER A 573 -4.79 -6.59 -2.79
CA SER A 573 -3.52 -6.56 -2.04
C SER A 573 -3.28 -7.77 -1.16
N TRP A 574 -2.00 -8.08 -0.96
CA TRP A 574 -1.50 -9.07 0.00
C TRP A 574 -1.07 -8.41 1.30
N THR A 575 -1.50 -8.95 2.43
CA THR A 575 -0.93 -8.64 3.76
C THR A 575 -0.08 -9.80 4.24
N LEU A 576 1.22 -9.54 4.45
CA LEU A 576 2.19 -10.47 5.01
C LEU A 576 2.46 -10.13 6.47
N LEU A 577 2.28 -11.10 7.37
CA LEU A 577 2.67 -11.04 8.78
C LEU A 577 3.94 -11.85 9.02
N LEU A 578 4.85 -11.30 9.84
CA LEU A 578 6.10 -11.97 10.21
C LEU A 578 6.69 -11.38 11.50
N PRO A 579 7.62 -12.08 12.18
CA PRO A 579 8.28 -11.55 13.36
C PRO A 579 8.96 -10.19 13.11
N TRP A 580 8.82 -9.26 14.06
CA TRP A 580 9.19 -7.83 13.93
C TRP A 580 10.61 -7.58 13.38
N LYS A 581 11.58 -8.41 13.75
CA LYS A 581 12.98 -8.28 13.27
C LYS A 581 13.18 -8.79 11.84
N CYS A 582 12.34 -9.72 11.37
CA CYS A 582 12.40 -10.35 10.05
C CYS A 582 11.82 -9.46 8.93
N VAL A 583 11.01 -8.46 9.29
CA VAL A 583 10.46 -7.43 8.38
C VAL A 583 11.56 -6.76 7.53
N LEU A 584 12.68 -6.36 8.14
CA LEU A 584 13.74 -5.64 7.43
C LEU A 584 14.52 -6.52 6.40
N PRO A 585 14.85 -7.79 6.68
CA PRO A 585 15.24 -8.78 5.67
C PRO A 585 14.29 -8.86 4.47
N VAL A 586 13.01 -9.18 4.68
CA VAL A 586 12.02 -9.34 3.60
C VAL A 586 11.85 -8.05 2.80
N TRP A 587 11.68 -6.91 3.47
CA TRP A 587 11.55 -5.60 2.83
C TRP A 587 12.70 -5.27 1.87
N ARG A 588 13.94 -5.70 2.20
CA ARG A 588 15.11 -5.50 1.33
C ARG A 588 15.15 -6.45 0.14
N ALA A 589 14.60 -7.66 0.23
CA ALA A 589 14.45 -8.51 -0.94
C ALA A 589 13.43 -7.87 -1.89
N LEU A 590 12.23 -7.58 -1.38
CA LEU A 590 11.10 -7.00 -2.12
C LEU A 590 11.47 -5.69 -2.85
N MET A 591 12.09 -4.72 -2.17
CA MET A 591 12.46 -3.42 -2.76
C MET A 591 13.56 -3.48 -3.83
N TYR A 592 14.22 -4.63 -4.01
CA TYR A 592 15.26 -4.84 -5.02
C TYR A 592 14.81 -5.83 -6.11
N TYR A 593 13.60 -6.37 -6.04
CA TYR A 593 13.05 -7.27 -7.03
C TYR A 593 12.94 -6.59 -8.40
N PRO A 594 13.49 -7.15 -9.49
CA PRO A 594 13.18 -6.73 -10.85
C PRO A 594 11.82 -7.31 -11.27
N LEU A 595 10.81 -6.46 -11.44
CA LEU A 595 9.49 -6.90 -11.93
C LEU A 595 9.57 -7.33 -13.40
N SER A 596 8.89 -8.40 -13.77
CA SER A 596 8.71 -8.87 -15.16
C SER A 596 8.23 -7.76 -16.10
N THR A 597 7.31 -6.92 -15.62
CA THR A 597 6.75 -5.76 -16.34
C THR A 597 7.71 -4.58 -16.46
N GLY A 598 8.90 -4.67 -15.84
CA GLY A 598 9.95 -3.67 -15.83
C GLY A 598 9.93 -2.74 -14.61
N GLY A 599 11.13 -2.48 -14.08
CA GLY A 599 11.33 -1.64 -12.89
C GLY A 599 11.43 -2.48 -11.62
N ASN A 600 11.13 -1.86 -10.48
CA ASN A 600 11.16 -2.47 -9.16
C ASN A 600 9.88 -2.10 -8.40
N PRO A 601 9.44 -2.90 -7.40
CA PRO A 601 8.39 -2.51 -6.48
C PRO A 601 8.70 -1.16 -5.85
N LYS A 602 7.67 -0.32 -5.75
CA LYS A 602 7.78 0.99 -5.10
C LYS A 602 7.41 0.85 -3.63
N PHE A 603 7.75 1.85 -2.82
CA PHE A 603 7.19 1.99 -1.49
C PHE A 603 6.28 3.22 -1.45
N GLY A 604 5.17 3.13 -0.73
CA GLY A 604 4.32 4.27 -0.41
C GLY A 604 4.47 4.71 1.05
N GLY A 605 3.99 5.91 1.35
CA GLY A 605 3.71 6.37 2.71
C GLY A 605 2.21 6.41 2.99
N LEU A 606 1.84 7.04 4.10
CA LEU A 606 0.46 7.23 4.54
C LEU A 606 -0.41 7.96 3.50
N LYS A 607 0.17 8.95 2.77
CA LYS A 607 -0.55 9.68 1.71
C LYS A 607 -0.87 8.79 0.51
N GLU A 608 0.01 7.86 0.16
CA GLU A 608 -0.25 6.89 -0.91
C GLU A 608 -1.28 5.82 -0.50
N VAL A 609 -1.38 5.47 0.78
CA VAL A 609 -2.50 4.61 1.28
C VAL A 609 -3.83 5.34 1.12
N ARG A 610 -3.91 6.58 1.62
CA ARG A 610 -5.11 7.43 1.48
C ARG A 610 -5.48 7.66 0.01
N GLN A 611 -4.48 7.86 -0.86
CA GLN A 611 -4.70 8.02 -2.31
C GLN A 611 -5.37 6.79 -2.90
N LEU A 612 -4.88 5.57 -2.62
CA LEU A 612 -5.44 4.36 -3.23
C LEU A 612 -6.83 4.03 -2.68
N ALA A 613 -7.05 4.17 -1.37
CA ALA A 613 -8.39 4.04 -0.78
C ALA A 613 -9.40 4.99 -1.48
N PHE A 614 -9.03 6.26 -1.64
CA PHE A 614 -9.82 7.25 -2.36
C PHE A 614 -10.01 6.93 -3.86
N GLU A 615 -8.95 6.49 -4.57
CA GLU A 615 -9.05 6.12 -5.99
C GLU A 615 -9.99 4.91 -6.20
N ASP A 616 -9.98 3.96 -5.25
CA ASP A 616 -10.90 2.81 -5.19
C ASP A 616 -12.30 3.18 -4.62
N SER A 617 -12.55 4.45 -4.29
CA SER A 617 -13.77 4.96 -3.64
C SER A 617 -14.11 4.37 -2.26
N ARG A 618 -13.12 3.82 -1.55
CA ARG A 618 -13.29 3.22 -0.22
C ARG A 618 -12.89 4.21 0.89
N PRO A 619 -13.66 4.37 1.98
CA PRO A 619 -13.32 5.32 3.03
C PRO A 619 -12.11 4.85 3.85
N TRP A 620 -11.17 5.75 4.16
CA TRP A 620 -9.95 5.42 4.90
C TRP A 620 -10.08 5.69 6.40
N PHE A 621 -9.98 4.64 7.21
CA PHE A 621 -9.97 4.75 8.67
C PHE A 621 -8.62 5.28 9.20
N PRO A 622 -8.60 6.25 10.14
CA PRO A 622 -9.75 6.83 10.84
C PRO A 622 -10.35 8.08 10.15
N GLY A 623 -9.64 8.69 9.20
CA GLY A 623 -9.92 10.07 8.78
C GLY A 623 -11.22 10.31 8.03
N ASP A 624 -11.80 9.28 7.40
CA ASP A 624 -13.10 9.39 6.70
C ASP A 624 -14.29 8.93 7.56
N TYR A 625 -14.10 8.64 8.85
CA TYR A 625 -15.14 8.13 9.77
C TYR A 625 -15.35 9.03 11.00
N PRO A 626 -15.84 10.28 10.84
CA PRO A 626 -16.04 11.24 11.94
C PRO A 626 -17.01 10.75 13.03
N GLY A 627 -17.97 9.87 12.68
CA GLY A 627 -18.86 9.22 13.65
C GLY A 627 -18.19 8.18 14.58
N THR A 628 -16.87 8.01 14.49
CA THR A 628 -16.09 7.19 15.42
C THR A 628 -15.21 8.09 16.28
N ARG A 629 -15.00 7.75 17.55
CA ARG A 629 -14.06 8.47 18.44
C ARG A 629 -12.66 8.65 17.83
N ALA A 630 -12.19 7.67 17.08
CA ALA A 630 -10.89 7.71 16.41
C ALA A 630 -10.86 8.70 15.22
N GLY A 631 -11.94 8.77 14.43
CA GLY A 631 -12.08 9.71 13.32
C GLY A 631 -12.39 11.13 13.79
N TRP A 632 -13.14 11.30 14.87
CA TRP A 632 -13.39 12.60 15.49
C TRP A 632 -12.09 13.26 15.99
N ALA A 633 -11.29 12.51 16.77
CA ALA A 633 -9.97 12.98 17.20
C ALA A 633 -9.02 13.28 16.03
N TRP A 634 -9.18 12.58 14.89
CA TRP A 634 -8.44 12.87 13.66
C TRP A 634 -8.90 14.17 12.99
N GLU A 635 -10.20 14.39 12.85
CA GLU A 635 -10.74 15.62 12.26
C GLU A 635 -10.39 16.84 13.10
N LEU A 636 -10.49 16.78 14.43
CA LEU A 636 -10.04 17.87 15.31
C LEU A 636 -8.55 18.20 15.12
N GLN A 637 -7.69 17.19 14.95
CA GLN A 637 -6.27 17.39 14.68
C GLN A 637 -6.01 18.04 13.31
N GLU A 638 -6.69 17.58 12.25
CA GLU A 638 -6.55 18.15 10.90
C GLU A 638 -7.22 19.54 10.79
N ARG A 639 -8.30 19.80 11.53
CA ARG A 639 -9.00 21.10 11.65
C ARG A 639 -8.03 22.15 12.19
N LEU A 640 -7.37 21.87 13.32
CA LEU A 640 -6.32 22.71 13.90
C LEU A 640 -5.10 22.89 12.99
N ALA A 641 -4.76 21.89 12.16
CA ALA A 641 -3.67 22.01 11.20
C ALA A 641 -4.03 22.95 10.03
N ARG A 642 -5.27 22.86 9.52
CA ARG A 642 -5.80 23.71 8.43
C ARG A 642 -6.02 25.14 8.88
N GLU A 643 -6.51 25.34 10.11
CA GLU A 643 -6.61 26.65 10.76
C GLU A 643 -5.23 27.34 10.82
N LYS A 644 -4.21 26.62 11.32
CA LYS A 644 -2.83 27.12 11.38
C LYS A 644 -2.24 27.40 10.01
N GLU A 645 -2.61 26.65 8.97
CA GLU A 645 -2.20 26.95 7.60
C GLU A 645 -2.90 28.21 7.04
N TRP A 646 -4.18 28.40 7.32
CA TRP A 646 -4.94 29.59 6.91
C TRP A 646 -4.46 30.85 7.65
N ALA A 647 -4.31 30.78 8.97
CA ALA A 647 -3.84 31.89 9.81
C ALA A 647 -2.39 32.30 9.49
N LYS A 648 -1.55 31.37 9.01
CA LYS A 648 -0.19 31.66 8.54
C LYS A 648 -0.15 32.49 7.24
N ARG A 649 -1.23 32.53 6.47
CA ARG A 649 -1.32 33.33 5.24
C ARG A 649 -1.80 34.75 5.61
N PRO A 650 -1.19 35.83 5.07
CA PRO A 650 -1.66 37.19 5.34
C PRO A 650 -3.07 37.42 4.77
N PRO A 651 -3.85 38.40 5.28
CA PRO A 651 -5.25 38.63 4.89
C PRO A 651 -5.50 38.64 3.37
N GLY A 652 -4.71 39.39 2.60
CA GLY A 652 -4.83 39.44 1.13
C GLY A 652 -4.34 38.20 0.35
N LYS A 653 -3.97 37.11 1.02
CA LYS A 653 -3.57 35.81 0.42
C LYS A 653 -4.27 34.60 1.04
N ARG A 654 -5.15 34.82 2.02
CA ARG A 654 -6.06 33.80 2.57
C ARG A 654 -7.47 34.05 2.04
N ILE A 655 -8.30 33.03 2.05
CA ILE A 655 -9.69 33.19 1.65
C ILE A 655 -10.44 33.94 2.75
N ASN A 656 -11.21 34.96 2.38
CA ASN A 656 -12.14 35.60 3.31
C ASN A 656 -13.51 34.93 3.17
N TRP A 657 -13.93 34.24 4.22
CA TRP A 657 -15.18 33.51 4.27
C TRP A 657 -16.40 34.40 4.51
N GLU A 658 -16.23 35.56 5.15
CA GLU A 658 -17.30 36.53 5.43
C GLU A 658 -17.82 37.20 4.15
N SER A 659 -16.95 37.40 3.15
CA SER A 659 -17.29 38.04 1.88
C SER A 659 -17.86 37.09 0.82
N VAL A 660 -18.13 35.83 1.15
CA VAL A 660 -18.65 34.84 0.19
C VAL A 660 -20.14 35.09 -0.02
N ASP A 661 -20.55 35.37 -1.25
CA ASP A 661 -21.97 35.49 -1.62
C ASP A 661 -22.57 34.09 -1.84
N LEU A 662 -23.64 33.75 -1.13
CA LEU A 662 -24.38 32.49 -1.29
C LEU A 662 -25.67 32.67 -2.12
N GLY A 663 -25.96 33.87 -2.60
CA GLY A 663 -27.21 34.21 -3.27
C GLY A 663 -28.36 34.48 -2.29
N ASN A 664 -29.44 35.09 -2.81
CA ASN A 664 -30.60 35.57 -2.04
C ASN A 664 -30.20 36.53 -0.88
N GLY A 665 -29.22 37.40 -1.10
CA GLY A 665 -28.74 38.38 -0.11
C GLY A 665 -27.87 37.82 1.01
N ARG A 666 -27.70 36.49 1.10
CA ARG A 666 -26.90 35.82 2.14
C ARG A 666 -25.41 35.97 1.84
N LYS A 667 -24.68 36.59 2.76
CA LYS A 667 -23.21 36.69 2.72
C LYS A 667 -22.59 35.96 3.91
N GLY A 668 -21.43 35.37 3.69
CA GLY A 668 -20.70 34.58 4.67
C GLY A 668 -20.67 33.08 4.35
N GLU A 669 -19.76 32.36 5.00
CA GLU A 669 -19.66 30.91 4.91
C GLU A 669 -20.55 30.27 5.99
N LEU A 670 -21.23 29.17 5.65
CA LEU A 670 -21.98 28.40 6.65
C LEU A 670 -20.99 27.62 7.51
N GLY A 671 -20.83 28.08 8.76
CA GLY A 671 -19.84 27.56 9.70
C GLY A 671 -18.39 27.94 9.36
N ARG A 672 -17.44 27.27 9.99
CA ARG A 672 -16.00 27.44 9.84
C ARG A 672 -15.56 26.82 8.52
N GLY A 673 -15.08 27.64 7.58
CA GLY A 673 -14.67 27.17 6.25
C GLY A 673 -13.44 26.25 6.23
N TRP A 674 -12.74 26.08 7.36
CA TRP A 674 -11.61 25.18 7.53
C TRP A 674 -11.95 23.89 8.31
N ALA A 675 -13.22 23.56 8.45
CA ALA A 675 -13.71 22.44 9.25
C ALA A 675 -14.91 21.72 8.58
N CYS A 676 -15.10 20.44 8.91
CA CYS A 676 -16.45 19.85 8.91
C CYS A 676 -17.08 20.17 10.26
N ASP A 677 -18.03 21.10 10.31
CA ASP A 677 -18.73 21.47 11.55
C ASP A 677 -19.95 20.59 11.77
N TRP A 678 -19.71 19.35 12.21
CA TRP A 678 -20.77 18.41 12.56
C TRP A 678 -21.63 18.95 13.71
N GLU A 679 -21.01 19.73 14.61
CA GLU A 679 -21.65 20.44 15.73
C GLU A 679 -22.78 21.38 15.28
N ASN A 680 -22.71 21.93 14.06
CA ASN A 680 -23.73 22.83 13.49
C ASN A 680 -24.89 22.10 12.78
N ILE A 681 -24.80 20.78 12.62
CA ILE A 681 -25.80 19.91 11.99
C ILE A 681 -26.47 18.98 13.01
N ALA A 682 -25.78 18.67 14.12
CA ALA A 682 -26.31 17.83 15.19
C ALA A 682 -27.63 18.40 15.77
N PRO A 683 -28.53 17.54 16.28
CA PRO A 683 -29.64 17.99 17.10
C PRO A 683 -29.11 18.81 18.27
N GLN A 684 -29.68 19.99 18.51
CA GLN A 684 -29.36 20.79 19.69
C GLN A 684 -30.41 20.53 20.75
N ASP A 685 -29.98 20.12 21.94
CA ASP A 685 -30.82 20.19 23.13
C ASP A 685 -31.11 21.67 23.41
N GLU A 686 -32.38 22.03 23.62
CA GLU A 686 -32.76 23.42 23.89
C GLU A 686 -32.15 23.89 25.22
N GLY A 687 -31.20 24.83 25.15
CA GLY A 687 -30.62 25.48 26.33
C GLY A 687 -29.09 25.59 26.41
N GLN A 688 -28.31 25.11 25.42
CA GLN A 688 -26.84 25.30 25.41
C GLN A 688 -26.37 26.27 24.31
N ASP A 689 -25.65 27.32 24.71
CA ASP A 689 -25.04 28.27 23.79
C ASP A 689 -23.90 27.62 22.95
N PRO A 690 -23.95 27.65 21.60
CA PRO A 690 -23.03 26.87 20.76
C PRO A 690 -21.55 27.30 20.77
N GLN A 691 -21.19 28.38 21.45
CA GLN A 691 -19.86 28.99 21.33
C GLN A 691 -18.87 28.63 22.45
N ASP A 692 -19.35 28.23 23.64
CA ASP A 692 -18.51 28.05 24.84
C ASP A 692 -18.36 26.58 25.33
N SER A 693 -18.98 25.60 24.67
CA SER A 693 -18.78 24.19 25.03
C SER A 693 -17.35 23.73 24.67
N THR A 694 -16.55 23.35 25.67
CA THR A 694 -15.21 22.77 25.44
C THR A 694 -15.33 21.41 24.74
N ILE A 695 -14.99 21.37 23.44
CA ILE A 695 -15.12 20.17 22.61
C ILE A 695 -14.25 19.02 23.16
N ASP A 696 -14.88 17.97 23.71
CA ASP A 696 -14.16 16.77 24.14
C ASP A 696 -13.78 15.91 22.91
N PRO A 697 -12.48 15.64 22.66
CA PRO A 697 -12.05 14.72 21.60
C PRO A 697 -12.44 13.25 21.83
N GLN A 698 -13.06 12.91 22.97
CA GLN A 698 -13.48 11.54 23.31
C GLN A 698 -14.89 11.19 22.84
N PHE A 699 -15.77 12.18 22.65
CA PHE A 699 -17.17 11.99 22.25
C PHE A 699 -17.41 12.65 20.89
N SER A 700 -17.91 11.89 19.92
CA SER A 700 -18.34 12.43 18.64
C SER A 700 -19.81 12.85 18.74
N PRO A 701 -20.24 13.96 18.12
CA PRO A 701 -21.66 14.36 18.10
C PRO A 701 -22.57 13.39 17.33
N PHE A 702 -21.99 12.44 16.59
CA PHE A 702 -22.72 11.41 15.87
C PHE A 702 -22.02 10.06 16.00
N GLN A 703 -22.77 8.96 15.84
CA GLN A 703 -22.26 7.59 15.76
C GLN A 703 -22.12 7.14 14.30
N HIS A 704 -21.16 6.25 14.02
CA HIS A 704 -20.95 5.71 12.68
C HIS A 704 -21.87 4.52 12.41
N LEU A 705 -22.79 4.67 11.45
CA LEU A 705 -23.59 3.57 10.91
C LEU A 705 -22.81 2.86 9.78
N PRO A 706 -22.65 1.53 9.85
CA PRO A 706 -21.99 0.74 8.81
C PRO A 706 -22.69 0.84 7.45
N SER A 707 -21.90 0.93 6.38
CA SER A 707 -22.40 1.13 5.03
C SER A 707 -23.36 0.05 4.53
N ARG A 708 -23.19 -1.21 4.94
CA ARG A 708 -24.06 -2.31 4.51
C ARG A 708 -25.47 -2.14 5.08
N ILE A 709 -25.55 -1.88 6.39
CA ILE A 709 -26.79 -1.52 7.09
C ILE A 709 -27.40 -0.27 6.44
N ALA A 710 -26.62 0.78 6.20
CA ALA A 710 -27.07 1.97 5.49
C ALA A 710 -27.59 1.68 4.06
N SER A 711 -26.97 0.74 3.33
CA SER A 711 -27.41 0.35 1.99
C SER A 711 -28.72 -0.43 1.98
N GLU A 712 -29.00 -1.20 3.04
CA GLU A 712 -30.27 -1.88 3.26
C GLU A 712 -31.38 -0.89 3.63
N PHE A 713 -31.06 0.10 4.48
CA PHE A 713 -31.94 1.22 4.83
C PHE A 713 -32.44 2.01 3.60
N PHE A 714 -31.59 2.23 2.58
CA PHE A 714 -31.95 2.94 1.35
C PHE A 714 -32.28 2.01 0.16
N SER A 715 -32.42 0.70 0.39
CA SER A 715 -32.79 -0.28 -0.63
C SER A 715 -34.29 -0.23 -0.92
N PRO A 716 -34.74 -0.34 -2.20
CA PRO A 716 -36.17 -0.41 -2.52
C PRO A 716 -36.90 -1.66 -2.00
N ARG A 717 -36.17 -2.60 -1.38
CA ARG A 717 -36.72 -3.78 -0.68
C ARG A 717 -36.46 -3.75 0.83
N GLY A 718 -35.90 -2.66 1.36
CA GLY A 718 -35.63 -2.48 2.79
C GLY A 718 -36.94 -2.42 3.58
N PHE A 719 -36.90 -2.96 4.81
CA PHE A 719 -37.97 -3.04 5.83
C PHE A 719 -39.35 -2.49 5.43
N HIS A 720 -40.31 -3.40 5.26
CA HIS A 720 -41.72 -3.11 4.94
C HIS A 720 -42.47 -2.20 5.94
N ASP A 721 -41.87 -1.90 7.10
CA ASP A 721 -42.36 -0.87 8.02
C ASP A 721 -41.22 0.06 8.51
N PRO A 722 -41.03 1.24 7.89
CA PRO A 722 -40.05 2.23 8.33
C PRO A 722 -40.42 2.92 9.66
N LYS A 723 -41.60 2.69 10.25
CA LYS A 723 -41.94 3.19 11.59
C LYS A 723 -41.30 2.34 12.69
N GLY A 724 -41.30 1.01 12.53
CA GLY A 724 -40.70 0.10 13.50
C GLY A 724 -39.20 0.33 13.69
N VAL A 725 -38.45 0.55 12.60
CA VAL A 725 -36.99 0.73 12.68
C VAL A 725 -36.59 2.08 13.31
N ALA A 726 -37.40 3.13 13.08
CA ALA A 726 -37.22 4.43 13.74
C ALA A 726 -37.58 4.42 15.24
N GLN A 727 -38.31 3.40 15.72
CA GLN A 727 -38.54 3.17 17.15
C GLN A 727 -37.42 2.33 17.81
N VAL A 728 -36.64 1.57 17.02
CA VAL A 728 -35.52 0.75 17.52
C VAL A 728 -34.20 1.54 17.55
N PHE A 729 -34.00 2.50 16.64
CA PHE A 729 -32.79 3.31 16.56
C PHE A 729 -33.11 4.81 16.56
N ASN A 730 -32.39 5.61 17.36
CA ASN A 730 -32.43 7.07 17.27
C ASN A 730 -31.69 7.56 16.01
N ILE A 731 -32.41 7.62 14.89
CA ILE A 731 -31.87 7.91 13.54
C ILE A 731 -31.14 9.26 13.46
N ASP A 732 -31.49 10.22 14.32
CA ASP A 732 -30.96 11.59 14.30
C ASP A 732 -29.47 11.67 14.68
N SER A 733 -28.95 10.64 15.37
CA SER A 733 -27.59 10.58 15.88
C SER A 733 -26.59 9.85 14.96
N TYR A 734 -26.97 9.42 13.75
CA TYR A 734 -26.10 8.58 12.89
C TYR A 734 -25.52 9.28 11.65
N LEU A 735 -24.26 8.94 11.35
CA LEU A 735 -23.54 9.26 10.12
C LEU A 735 -23.18 7.99 9.34
N PHE A 736 -23.43 7.99 8.03
CA PHE A 736 -22.98 6.96 7.10
C PHE A 736 -22.05 7.53 6.02
N THR A 737 -21.10 6.71 5.56
CA THR A 737 -20.13 7.05 4.52
C THR A 737 -20.71 6.87 3.12
N VAL A 738 -20.45 7.85 2.24
CA VAL A 738 -20.86 7.84 0.83
C VAL A 738 -19.74 8.24 -0.11
N LYS A 739 -19.82 7.73 -1.34
CA LYS A 739 -19.07 8.14 -2.52
C LYS A 739 -19.88 9.20 -3.24
N LEU A 740 -19.28 10.34 -3.48
CA LEU A 740 -19.81 11.40 -4.31
C LEU A 740 -19.13 11.40 -5.68
N THR A 741 -19.93 11.46 -6.73
CA THR A 741 -19.47 11.64 -8.11
C THR A 741 -20.05 12.93 -8.67
N LEU A 742 -19.20 13.91 -9.00
CA LEU A 742 -19.68 15.15 -9.62
C LEU A 742 -20.20 14.87 -11.04
N LEU A 743 -21.42 15.34 -11.34
CA LEU A 743 -22.00 15.26 -12.69
C LEU A 743 -21.50 16.41 -13.57
N ALA A 744 -21.34 17.59 -12.98
CA ALA A 744 -20.74 18.76 -13.61
C ALA A 744 -19.20 18.75 -13.54
N ARG A 745 -18.56 19.53 -14.42
CA ARG A 745 -17.10 19.79 -14.34
C ARG A 745 -16.76 20.46 -13.01
N GLY A 746 -15.86 19.84 -12.25
CA GLY A 746 -15.37 20.33 -10.97
C GLY A 746 -14.47 19.30 -10.28
N VAL A 747 -13.92 19.66 -9.12
CA VAL A 747 -13.20 18.74 -8.23
C VAL A 747 -13.60 19.11 -6.80
N PRO A 748 -14.25 18.23 -6.02
CA PRO A 748 -14.61 18.57 -4.65
C PRO A 748 -13.34 18.62 -3.79
N THR A 749 -13.32 19.52 -2.81
CA THR A 749 -12.22 19.64 -1.84
C THR A 749 -12.66 19.15 -0.46
N PRO A 750 -11.72 18.76 0.43
CA PRO A 750 -12.04 18.47 1.83
C PRO A 750 -12.80 19.63 2.49
N CYS A 751 -13.79 19.31 3.30
CA CYS A 751 -14.73 20.23 3.95
C CYS A 751 -15.65 21.03 3.00
N ALA A 752 -15.81 20.57 1.76
CA ALA A 752 -16.96 20.96 0.96
C ALA A 752 -18.27 20.56 1.68
N ARG A 753 -19.27 21.45 1.61
CA ARG A 753 -20.61 21.31 2.18
C ARG A 753 -21.49 20.54 1.20
N ILE A 754 -22.36 19.68 1.72
CA ILE A 754 -23.27 18.85 0.92
C ILE A 754 -24.70 19.20 1.31
N TYR A 755 -25.49 19.59 0.31
CA TYR A 755 -26.89 19.94 0.45
C TYR A 755 -27.76 18.92 -0.28
N ARG A 756 -28.95 18.63 0.27
CA ARG A 756 -30.01 17.94 -0.49
C ARG A 756 -30.57 18.85 -1.59
N LEU A 757 -31.42 18.30 -2.45
CA LEU A 757 -32.21 19.13 -3.37
C LEU A 757 -33.18 20.00 -2.54
N PRO A 758 -33.40 21.28 -2.91
CA PRO A 758 -34.29 22.18 -2.18
C PRO A 758 -35.68 21.58 -1.98
N THR A 759 -36.12 21.59 -0.73
CA THR A 759 -37.45 21.09 -0.31
C THR A 759 -38.46 22.23 -0.18
N THR A 760 -38.02 23.39 0.29
CA THR A 760 -38.83 24.60 0.50
C THR A 760 -39.10 25.42 -0.77
N ASN A 761 -38.28 25.26 -1.82
CA ASN A 761 -38.36 26.07 -3.04
C ASN A 761 -38.39 25.18 -4.32
N PRO A 762 -39.57 24.96 -4.93
CA PRO A 762 -39.71 24.07 -6.08
C PRO A 762 -39.05 24.63 -7.36
N ASP A 763 -39.04 25.95 -7.55
CA ASP A 763 -38.40 26.59 -8.72
C ASP A 763 -36.88 26.39 -8.70
N LEU A 764 -36.26 26.58 -7.53
CA LEU A 764 -34.83 26.34 -7.35
C LEU A 764 -34.50 24.86 -7.57
N ARG A 765 -35.35 23.94 -7.11
CA ARG A 765 -35.21 22.50 -7.40
C ARG A 765 -35.29 22.22 -8.90
N ALA A 766 -36.29 22.76 -9.61
CA ALA A 766 -36.44 22.59 -11.05
C ALA A 766 -35.21 23.11 -11.83
N ARG A 767 -34.64 24.25 -11.41
CA ARG A 767 -33.39 24.81 -11.96
C ARG A 767 -32.16 23.94 -11.67
N TRP A 768 -32.11 23.20 -10.56
CA TRP A 768 -31.04 22.23 -10.30
C TRP A 768 -31.22 20.94 -11.12
N LEU A 769 -32.45 20.46 -11.29
CA LEU A 769 -32.76 19.28 -12.09
C LEU A 769 -32.49 19.49 -13.60
N SER A 770 -32.67 20.71 -14.13
CA SER A 770 -32.34 21.03 -15.53
C SER A 770 -30.84 20.98 -15.84
N LEU A 771 -29.96 20.93 -14.83
CA LEU A 771 -28.51 20.73 -15.01
C LEU A 771 -28.11 19.27 -15.23
N ILE A 772 -29.04 18.32 -15.08
CA ILE A 772 -28.76 16.89 -15.30
C ILE A 772 -28.46 16.67 -16.79
N PRO A 773 -27.28 16.11 -17.16
CA PRO A 773 -26.95 15.87 -18.56
C PRO A 773 -27.88 14.82 -19.21
N SER A 774 -28.81 15.26 -20.05
CA SER A 774 -29.63 14.36 -20.87
C SER A 774 -28.82 13.73 -22.02
N SER A 775 -29.22 12.56 -22.50
CA SER A 775 -28.58 11.91 -23.67
C SER A 775 -28.59 12.81 -24.91
N GLU A 776 -29.66 13.57 -25.11
CA GLU A 776 -29.84 14.56 -26.17
C GLU A 776 -28.87 15.75 -26.04
N SER A 777 -28.63 16.25 -24.82
CA SER A 777 -27.67 17.34 -24.60
C SER A 777 -26.23 16.92 -25.00
N LEU A 778 -25.89 15.65 -24.78
CA LEU A 778 -24.59 15.07 -25.08
C LEU A 778 -24.40 14.77 -26.58
N SER A 779 -25.46 14.40 -27.30
CA SER A 779 -25.40 14.18 -28.76
C SER A 779 -25.26 15.51 -29.50
N GLN A 780 -26.03 16.54 -29.11
CA GLN A 780 -25.93 17.87 -29.69
C GLN A 780 -24.56 18.54 -29.45
N SER A 781 -23.91 18.25 -28.32
CA SER A 781 -22.56 18.76 -28.03
C SER A 781 -21.47 18.18 -28.94
N LYS A 782 -21.66 16.97 -29.50
CA LYS A 782 -20.67 16.35 -30.40
C LYS A 782 -20.81 16.84 -31.85
N ASN A 783 -22.02 17.17 -32.28
CA ASN A 783 -22.31 17.48 -33.69
C ASN A 783 -22.16 18.97 -34.06
N LYS A 784 -21.92 19.86 -33.09
CA LYS A 784 -21.85 21.32 -33.32
C LYS A 784 -20.42 21.90 -33.42
N SER A 785 -19.37 21.07 -33.33
CA SER A 785 -17.97 21.53 -33.52
C SER A 785 -17.54 21.69 -34.98
N SER A 786 -18.46 21.47 -35.94
CA SER A 786 -18.22 21.60 -37.38
C SER A 786 -19.17 22.63 -38.02
N LYS A 787 -19.16 23.87 -37.53
CA LYS A 787 -19.54 24.98 -38.42
C LYS A 787 -18.47 25.06 -39.52
N PRO A 788 -18.82 24.99 -40.81
CA PRO A 788 -17.83 25.14 -41.88
C PRO A 788 -17.21 26.54 -41.79
N LEU A 789 -15.89 26.63 -42.01
CA LEU A 789 -15.18 27.90 -42.10
C LEU A 789 -15.83 28.80 -43.16
N PRO A 790 -15.91 30.13 -42.95
CA PRO A 790 -16.28 31.05 -44.02
C PRO A 790 -15.34 30.82 -45.22
N ARG A 791 -15.93 30.58 -46.40
CA ARG A 791 -15.18 30.18 -47.60
C ARG A 791 -14.33 31.33 -48.10
N LEU A 792 -13.03 31.28 -47.83
CA LEU A 792 -12.03 32.15 -48.47
C LEU A 792 -11.99 31.90 -49.98
N PRO A 793 -11.72 32.93 -50.81
CA PRO A 793 -11.50 32.76 -52.25
C PRO A 793 -10.38 31.75 -52.52
N LYS A 794 -10.53 30.91 -53.57
CA LYS A 794 -9.57 29.84 -53.90
C LYS A 794 -8.11 30.32 -54.04
N ASN A 795 -7.92 31.58 -54.45
CA ASN A 795 -6.61 32.20 -54.69
C ASN A 795 -6.07 33.03 -53.49
N ALA A 796 -6.69 32.99 -52.31
CA ALA A 796 -6.23 33.77 -51.15
C ALA A 796 -4.78 33.42 -50.73
N PRO A 797 -3.88 34.42 -50.56
CA PRO A 797 -2.50 34.24 -50.10
C PRO A 797 -2.35 33.47 -48.77
N SER A 798 -1.20 32.80 -48.62
CA SER A 798 -0.92 31.91 -47.47
C SER A 798 -0.99 32.60 -46.10
N HIS A 799 -0.62 33.88 -46.01
CA HIS A 799 -0.68 34.65 -44.78
C HIS A 799 -2.13 34.95 -44.35
N LEU A 800 -3.04 35.22 -45.29
CA LEU A 800 -4.47 35.39 -44.98
C LEU A 800 -5.12 34.07 -44.53
N ARG A 801 -4.75 32.94 -45.15
CA ARG A 801 -5.19 31.61 -44.69
C ARG A 801 -4.72 31.32 -43.25
N ARG A 802 -3.45 31.63 -42.93
CA ARG A 802 -2.93 31.51 -41.55
C ARG A 802 -3.61 32.47 -40.58
N ARG A 803 -3.90 33.71 -40.97
CA ARG A 803 -4.62 34.69 -40.14
C ARG A 803 -6.05 34.25 -39.85
N ALA A 804 -6.78 33.76 -40.84
CA ALA A 804 -8.14 33.22 -40.67
C ALA A 804 -8.16 31.92 -39.84
N LEU A 805 -7.17 31.04 -40.00
CA LEU A 805 -6.99 29.86 -39.15
C LEU A 805 -6.67 30.27 -37.71
N ALA A 806 -5.77 31.24 -37.50
CA ALA A 806 -5.44 31.75 -36.17
C ALA A 806 -6.65 32.43 -35.51
N ALA A 807 -7.42 33.23 -36.26
CA ALA A 807 -8.66 33.84 -35.79
C ALA A 807 -9.68 32.77 -35.37
N SER A 808 -9.97 31.77 -36.22
CA SER A 808 -10.91 30.68 -35.88
C SER A 808 -10.43 29.75 -34.73
N LEU A 809 -9.12 29.70 -34.45
CA LEU A 809 -8.57 29.02 -33.27
C LEU A 809 -8.63 29.88 -31.98
N LEU A 810 -8.83 31.20 -32.11
CA LEU A 810 -8.93 32.16 -31.02
C LEU A 810 -10.38 32.60 -30.75
N GLU A 811 -11.27 32.50 -31.74
CA GLU A 811 -12.70 32.72 -31.57
C GLU A 811 -13.27 31.72 -30.57
N PRO A 812 -13.85 32.18 -29.45
CA PRO A 812 -14.49 31.28 -28.51
C PRO A 812 -15.70 30.65 -29.20
N VAL A 813 -15.72 29.32 -29.29
CA VAL A 813 -16.89 28.58 -29.81
C VAL A 813 -18.08 28.85 -28.88
N VAL A 814 -18.89 29.84 -29.23
CA VAL A 814 -20.17 30.15 -28.57
C VAL A 814 -21.17 29.05 -28.98
N LEU A 815 -21.06 27.92 -28.30
CA LEU A 815 -22.14 26.96 -28.23
C LEU A 815 -23.36 27.69 -27.63
N PRO A 816 -24.58 27.57 -28.22
CA PRO A 816 -25.80 27.83 -27.48
C PRO A 816 -25.88 26.78 -26.36
N LYS A 817 -25.45 27.18 -25.16
CA LYS A 817 -25.29 26.30 -24.00
C LYS A 817 -26.67 26.11 -23.34
N VAL A 818 -27.31 24.99 -23.65
CA VAL A 818 -28.58 24.55 -23.02
C VAL A 818 -28.44 24.40 -21.50
N ILE A 819 -27.22 24.22 -20.98
CA ILE A 819 -26.92 24.11 -19.55
C ILE A 819 -26.06 25.32 -19.12
N PRO A 820 -26.53 26.17 -18.18
CA PRO A 820 -25.76 27.33 -17.71
C PRO A 820 -24.47 26.89 -17.01
N GLN A 821 -23.40 27.66 -17.19
CA GLN A 821 -22.10 27.34 -16.60
C GLN A 821 -22.04 27.77 -15.13
N PRO A 822 -21.31 27.02 -14.27
CA PRO A 822 -21.03 27.43 -12.89
C PRO A 822 -20.50 28.87 -12.82
N GLY A 823 -21.23 29.76 -12.15
CA GLY A 823 -20.90 31.19 -12.01
C GLY A 823 -21.49 32.13 -13.08
N HIS A 824 -22.37 31.65 -13.97
CA HIS A 824 -23.21 32.54 -14.80
C HIS A 824 -24.36 33.13 -13.96
N LYS A 825 -24.94 34.27 -14.38
CA LYS A 825 -26.08 34.90 -13.68
C LYS A 825 -27.29 33.98 -13.55
N ASP A 826 -27.52 33.12 -14.55
CA ASP A 826 -28.64 32.17 -14.59
C ASP A 826 -28.31 30.82 -13.92
N TYR A 827 -27.14 30.70 -13.28
CA TYR A 827 -26.79 29.48 -12.56
C TYR A 827 -27.56 29.40 -11.23
N PRO A 828 -28.06 28.22 -10.82
CA PRO A 828 -28.85 28.10 -9.59
C PRO A 828 -28.07 28.51 -8.34
N PHE A 829 -28.75 29.18 -7.41
CA PHE A 829 -28.19 29.52 -6.11
C PHE A 829 -28.03 28.28 -5.21
N VAL A 830 -27.17 28.42 -4.20
CA VAL A 830 -26.91 27.38 -3.20
C VAL A 830 -28.13 27.24 -2.27
N PRO A 831 -28.55 26.02 -1.88
CA PRO A 831 -29.64 25.83 -0.93
C PRO A 831 -29.40 26.47 0.46
N ASP A 832 -30.41 26.41 1.34
CA ASP A 832 -30.37 26.96 2.69
C ASP A 832 -29.68 26.04 3.72
N LYS A 833 -29.45 26.55 4.94
CA LYS A 833 -28.90 25.77 6.08
C LYS A 833 -29.75 24.53 6.38
N VAL A 834 -31.07 24.61 6.19
CA VAL A 834 -32.02 23.50 6.39
C VAL A 834 -31.62 22.29 5.54
N ASP A 835 -31.30 22.52 4.27
CA ASP A 835 -30.92 21.48 3.31
C ASP A 835 -29.47 20.99 3.47
N LEU A 836 -28.67 21.50 4.42
CA LEU A 836 -27.32 21.01 4.70
C LEU A 836 -27.37 19.63 5.39
N ILE A 837 -26.90 18.59 4.69
CA ILE A 837 -27.00 17.18 5.09
C ILE A 837 -25.65 16.52 5.47
N GLY A 838 -24.52 17.16 5.17
CA GLY A 838 -23.21 16.61 5.53
C GLY A 838 -22.01 17.33 4.91
N PHE A 839 -20.84 16.68 5.02
CA PHE A 839 -19.56 17.23 4.57
C PHE A 839 -18.67 16.19 3.87
N VAL A 840 -17.82 16.68 2.95
CA VAL A 840 -16.76 15.91 2.30
C VAL A 840 -15.54 15.78 3.23
N THR A 841 -15.10 14.55 3.51
CA THR A 841 -13.86 14.31 4.28
C THR A 841 -12.63 14.26 3.37
N THR A 842 -12.72 13.53 2.25
CA THR A 842 -11.64 13.41 1.27
C THR A 842 -12.17 13.63 -0.15
N GLY A 843 -11.94 14.83 -0.70
CA GLY A 843 -12.29 15.17 -2.10
C GLY A 843 -11.06 15.41 -2.98
N ASN A 844 -11.06 14.88 -4.21
CA ASN A 844 -10.02 15.12 -5.21
C ASN A 844 -10.46 14.70 -6.64
N PHE A 845 -9.58 14.84 -7.64
CA PHE A 845 -9.76 14.24 -8.96
C PHE A 845 -9.32 12.78 -8.94
N ASN A 846 -10.25 11.85 -9.17
CA ASN A 846 -9.97 10.42 -9.21
C ASN A 846 -9.37 10.02 -10.58
N LEU A 847 -8.20 9.39 -10.56
CA LEU A 847 -7.48 8.96 -11.75
C LEU A 847 -8.01 7.65 -12.36
N GLY A 848 -8.74 6.84 -11.60
CA GLY A 848 -9.42 5.64 -12.09
C GLY A 848 -10.66 5.98 -12.88
N GLU A 849 -11.51 6.87 -12.36
CA GLU A 849 -12.78 7.29 -13.00
C GLU A 849 -12.64 8.46 -13.98
N GLY A 850 -11.56 9.25 -13.88
CA GLY A 850 -11.34 10.43 -14.73
C GLY A 850 -12.26 11.62 -14.44
N LYS A 851 -12.85 11.68 -13.24
CA LYS A 851 -13.79 12.73 -12.78
C LYS A 851 -13.43 13.24 -11.38
N GLY A 852 -14.07 14.33 -10.97
CA GLY A 852 -14.03 14.80 -9.58
C GLY A 852 -14.93 13.92 -8.71
N THR A 853 -14.37 13.30 -7.68
CA THR A 853 -15.10 12.46 -6.72
C THR A 853 -14.71 12.81 -5.29
N ALA A 854 -15.55 12.42 -4.33
CA ALA A 854 -15.30 12.61 -2.92
C ALA A 854 -15.74 11.38 -2.12
N VAL A 855 -15.04 11.12 -1.01
CA VAL A 855 -15.60 10.38 0.13
C VAL A 855 -16.17 11.42 1.08
N ALA A 856 -17.40 11.18 1.53
CA ALA A 856 -18.17 12.07 2.37
C ALA A 856 -18.95 11.30 3.43
N ASN A 857 -19.47 12.03 4.42
CA ASN A 857 -20.41 11.49 5.40
C ASN A 857 -21.71 12.30 5.35
N LEU A 858 -22.85 11.63 5.50
CA LEU A 858 -24.18 12.24 5.52
C LEU A 858 -24.92 11.85 6.81
N VAL A 859 -25.73 12.76 7.33
CA VAL A 859 -26.63 12.50 8.48
C VAL A 859 -27.83 11.69 8.01
N VAL A 860 -28.08 10.55 8.66
CA VAL A 860 -29.10 9.58 8.22
C VAL A 860 -30.50 10.22 8.23
N ALA A 861 -30.90 10.86 9.33
CA ALA A 861 -32.22 11.49 9.47
C ALA A 861 -32.54 12.53 8.38
N LYS A 862 -31.60 13.44 8.09
CA LYS A 862 -31.80 14.51 7.09
C LYS A 862 -31.94 14.00 5.65
N VAL A 863 -31.40 12.81 5.36
CA VAL A 863 -31.61 12.11 4.09
C VAL A 863 -32.98 11.42 4.07
N PHE A 864 -33.44 10.84 5.19
CA PHE A 864 -34.78 10.25 5.30
C PHE A 864 -35.94 11.25 5.23
N GLU A 865 -35.77 12.47 5.76
CA GLU A 865 -36.76 13.55 5.57
C GLU A 865 -37.08 13.80 4.09
N GLN A 866 -36.07 13.68 3.22
CA GLN A 866 -36.24 13.84 1.77
C GLN A 866 -37.16 12.76 1.18
N GLU A 867 -37.23 11.57 1.78
CA GLU A 867 -38.13 10.50 1.33
C GLU A 867 -39.58 10.70 1.78
N ARG A 868 -39.81 11.31 2.95
CA ARG A 868 -41.17 11.59 3.45
C ARG A 868 -41.89 12.70 2.66
N GLY A 869 -41.16 13.65 2.09
CA GLY A 869 -41.73 14.76 1.32
C GLY A 869 -42.08 14.44 -0.15
N ASP A 870 -41.38 13.51 -0.79
CA ASP A 870 -41.43 13.29 -2.26
C ASP A 870 -42.19 12.01 -2.65
N GLY A 871 -43.49 11.93 -2.34
CA GLY A 871 -44.35 10.79 -2.72
C GLY A 871 -44.52 10.54 -4.23
N LYS A 872 -43.88 11.34 -5.10
CA LYS A 872 -43.95 11.25 -6.58
C LYS A 872 -42.60 11.43 -7.30
N GLY A 873 -41.47 11.47 -6.57
CA GLY A 873 -40.14 11.66 -7.17
C GLY A 873 -39.66 10.45 -7.98
N LYS A 874 -39.05 10.66 -9.16
CA LYS A 874 -38.42 9.56 -9.91
C LYS A 874 -37.28 8.97 -9.08
N MET A 875 -37.18 7.64 -9.00
CA MET A 875 -36.16 6.93 -8.20
C MET A 875 -34.70 7.39 -8.44
N GLN A 876 -34.41 7.93 -9.63
CA GLN A 876 -33.08 8.47 -9.99
C GLN A 876 -32.72 9.81 -9.30
N GLU A 877 -33.70 10.56 -8.79
CA GLU A 877 -33.51 11.84 -8.09
C GLU A 877 -33.09 11.68 -6.62
N LYS A 878 -33.47 10.55 -5.97
CA LYS A 878 -33.16 10.26 -4.55
C LYS A 878 -31.66 10.40 -4.23
N PHE A 879 -30.81 9.97 -5.16
CA PHE A 879 -29.36 9.92 -5.01
C PHE A 879 -28.65 11.21 -5.48
N LEU A 880 -29.37 12.31 -5.69
CA LEU A 880 -28.78 13.60 -6.09
C LEU A 880 -28.52 14.51 -4.88
N CYS A 881 -27.41 15.22 -4.93
CA CYS A 881 -27.03 16.23 -3.94
C CYS A 881 -26.25 17.38 -4.60
N ILE A 882 -26.14 18.50 -3.91
CA ILE A 882 -25.41 19.70 -4.35
C ILE A 882 -24.18 19.84 -3.47
N VAL A 883 -22.99 19.88 -4.08
CA VAL A 883 -21.70 19.99 -3.37
C VAL A 883 -21.10 21.38 -3.60
N ARG A 884 -20.77 22.09 -2.52
CA ARG A 884 -20.13 23.42 -2.58
C ARG A 884 -18.82 23.42 -1.79
N GLU A 885 -17.74 23.87 -2.42
CA GLU A 885 -16.45 24.03 -1.74
C GLU A 885 -16.50 25.23 -0.77
N ALA A 886 -15.87 25.10 0.40
CA ALA A 886 -15.82 26.19 1.38
C ALA A 886 -15.10 27.42 0.79
N GLY A 887 -15.74 28.58 0.85
CA GLY A 887 -15.27 29.81 0.21
C GLY A 887 -15.57 29.95 -1.30
N GLN A 888 -16.24 28.98 -1.94
CA GLN A 888 -16.87 29.19 -3.24
C GLN A 888 -18.36 29.53 -3.07
N SER A 889 -18.85 30.45 -3.90
CA SER A 889 -20.28 30.80 -4.02
C SER A 889 -21.08 29.77 -4.83
N VAL A 890 -20.42 28.91 -5.60
CA VAL A 890 -21.06 28.07 -6.62
C VAL A 890 -21.12 26.61 -6.17
N GLY A 891 -22.34 26.08 -6.01
CA GLY A 891 -22.58 24.64 -5.85
C GLY A 891 -22.40 23.86 -7.16
N ARG A 892 -22.26 22.54 -7.09
CA ARG A 892 -22.20 21.64 -8.25
C ARG A 892 -23.06 20.41 -8.00
N LEU A 893 -23.84 20.00 -8.99
CA LEU A 893 -24.67 18.79 -8.89
C LEU A 893 -23.79 17.53 -8.89
N ALA A 894 -24.09 16.62 -7.96
CA ALA A 894 -23.40 15.35 -7.74
C ALA A 894 -24.41 14.22 -7.50
N ARG A 895 -23.98 12.98 -7.75
CA ARG A 895 -24.66 11.77 -7.29
C ARG A 895 -23.92 11.20 -6.09
N TRP A 896 -24.65 10.73 -5.08
CA TRP A 896 -24.12 9.98 -3.95
C TRP A 896 -24.48 8.50 -4.03
N GLU A 897 -23.58 7.64 -3.58
CA GLU A 897 -23.73 6.17 -3.51
C GLU A 897 -23.18 5.73 -2.13
N ALA A 898 -23.88 4.86 -1.40
CA ALA A 898 -23.35 4.28 -0.16
C ALA A 898 -22.15 3.36 -0.48
N THR A 899 -21.07 3.46 0.32
CA THR A 899 -19.74 2.85 0.05
C THR A 899 -19.45 1.59 0.83
#